data_AF-A0A2V8YDG6-F1
#
_entry.id   AF-A0A2V8YDG6-F1
#
_cell.length_a   1.000
_cell.length_b   1.000
_cell.length_c   1.000
_cell.angle_alpha   90.00
_cell.angle_beta   90.00
_cell.angle_gamma   90.00
#
_symmetry.space_group_name_H-M   'P 1'
#
loop_
_entity.id
_entity.type
_entity.pdbx_description
1 polymer ?
#
loop_
_entity_poly.entity_id
_entity_poly.type
_entity_poly.pdbx_seq_one_letter_code
_entity_poly.pdbx_strand_id
1 'polypeptide(L)'
;DNAVECLIHFQLANARRDALMPLLPWLSDPKWSSASDRLRLIQSVDKLDMRESVTGLIAVLNQPVDEADRAYAANSLVHFRDPSAIPDLRRGMPSIVDSHYRRMFIAALIAAGGLSDTEAASSVEAYAAMKSTKEGSETLERAEYSWPKVALDVPISIGQYLAEREAPSEGTMAILLSGATALESSDPQISDLLRDIVHRWPSTIGDRDIAQRIQSHSAPARSVAYALLRRDSFRKNCVNAIAVSASLSGAPGGIFAVLAGNQYREAQILKGSDDAAIQSLLASARLVREPLPFDQVERIYNSGDTRLEQVAGAYLTAEDSSRARQIFSSKAKGLVIVGARQAGGDPGHHSYTDFDKRESELLSLMSGKDAYDEAFALLSAGYWGDAGQIVIGSRGDTSTITFYDDPARRYRRTLRAEEVKGVTNFIKSEKVDDLGPLSQTVFDGMQYEYVHLTKNQGRRVFMNNPGESDSGGSVYDRLCGSFHKLLRDAPLTIEYPDLANLPGFEVLIADERFRVLNYWKEGTEERLRIYLTRNRGSAAVVISTPGRARAISRVPKPEGLKWVSIKNGAIETTRRPAVFPSEDPHSVVPDKFQKDNEDRQPPGLWALTQGPATYRAGEFRGKEGFWKFQAGKEPTLLAEDVFSPAISGDGKWAILAKRNGSSNNTFVIVRMNLGSGAMMPVDVPEADRLYAIVYIAEQKRFLVVRVKDPDTGSHKPVGPDKPEYWLVNAETGQANIASEEIRPFTHVGSRPLQSTGGLNQYWAAIPNELGNGTDIGRFDARSSQFTSLLHVPALQFNSQAIWVDAPAMSIYITYKSHLLRASLP
;
A
#
# COMPACT_ATOMS: atom_id res chain seq x y z
N ASP A 1 -1.40 43.93 -7.20
CA ASP A 1 -1.06 42.49 -7.19
C ASP A 1 0.42 42.24 -6.96
N ASN A 2 1.35 42.71 -7.80
CA ASN A 2 2.81 42.46 -7.61
C ASN A 2 3.35 42.75 -6.19
N ALA A 3 2.86 43.80 -5.51
CA ALA A 3 3.24 44.08 -4.12
C ALA A 3 2.69 43.04 -3.12
N VAL A 4 1.49 42.50 -3.36
CA VAL A 4 0.89 41.41 -2.58
C VAL A 4 1.67 40.12 -2.81
N GLU A 5 2.03 39.81 -4.06
CA GLU A 5 2.89 38.66 -4.41
C GLU A 5 4.25 38.73 -3.69
N CYS A 6 4.91 39.89 -3.68
CA CYS A 6 6.16 40.09 -2.95
C CYS A 6 6.02 39.89 -1.43
N LEU A 7 4.91 40.34 -0.83
CA LEU A 7 4.67 40.27 0.61
C LEU A 7 4.22 38.87 1.06
N ILE A 8 3.38 38.19 0.28
CA ILE A 8 2.83 36.87 0.62
C ILE A 8 3.90 35.78 0.62
N HIS A 9 5.07 35.98 -0.01
CA HIS A 9 6.20 35.05 0.11
C HIS A 9 6.68 34.83 1.55
N PHE A 10 6.46 35.78 2.47
CA PHE A 10 6.79 35.65 3.89
C PHE A 10 5.67 34.97 4.68
N GLN A 11 5.44 33.68 4.39
CA GLN A 11 4.33 32.85 4.91
C GLN A 11 4.80 31.51 5.49
N LEU A 12 3.89 30.81 6.19
CA LEU A 12 4.08 29.53 6.87
C LEU A 12 5.31 29.49 7.79
N ALA A 13 6.42 28.90 7.34
CA ALA A 13 7.65 28.76 8.14
C ALA A 13 8.49 30.05 8.14
N ASN A 14 8.31 30.92 7.13
CA ASN A 14 9.00 32.19 6.97
C ASN A 14 8.07 33.38 7.27
N ALA A 15 7.02 33.15 8.07
CA ALA A 15 5.96 34.11 8.33
C ALA A 15 6.51 35.39 9.00
N ARG A 16 6.13 36.57 8.45
CA ARG A 16 6.54 37.88 9.00
C ARG A 16 5.33 38.79 9.22
N ARG A 17 5.15 39.24 10.47
CA ARG A 17 4.04 40.13 10.85
C ARG A 17 4.07 41.46 10.10
N ASP A 18 5.24 42.06 9.91
CA ASP A 18 5.38 43.33 9.19
C ASP A 18 5.09 43.20 7.68
N ALA A 19 5.35 42.03 7.09
CA ALA A 19 5.03 41.76 5.69
C ALA A 19 3.55 41.38 5.46
N LEU A 20 2.93 40.63 6.39
CA LEU A 20 1.56 40.12 6.23
C LEU A 20 0.47 41.05 6.77
N MET A 21 0.78 41.94 7.72
CA MET A 21 -0.20 42.89 8.28
C MET A 21 -0.88 43.78 7.21
N PRO A 22 -0.18 44.32 6.19
CA PRO A 22 -0.81 45.07 5.10
C PRO A 22 -1.80 44.27 4.24
N LEU A 23 -1.76 42.92 4.31
CA LEU A 23 -2.58 42.03 3.48
C LEU A 23 -3.91 41.63 4.12
N LEU A 24 -4.14 41.98 5.39
CA LEU A 24 -5.37 41.62 6.12
C LEU A 24 -6.70 42.01 5.44
N PRO A 25 -6.83 43.12 4.68
CA PRO A 25 -8.06 43.42 3.93
C PRO A 25 -8.49 42.31 2.98
N TRP A 26 -7.55 41.50 2.48
CA TRP A 26 -7.82 40.37 1.58
C TRP A 26 -8.61 39.22 2.24
N LEU A 27 -8.61 39.15 3.58
CA LEU A 27 -9.46 38.21 4.32
C LEU A 27 -10.93 38.61 4.19
N SER A 28 -11.25 39.90 4.35
CA SER A 28 -12.63 40.41 4.29
C SER A 28 -13.16 40.56 2.87
N ASP A 29 -12.31 40.87 1.89
CA ASP A 29 -12.66 40.96 0.47
C ASP A 29 -11.72 40.09 -0.39
N PRO A 30 -12.18 38.94 -0.92
CA PRO A 30 -11.35 38.09 -1.79
C PRO A 30 -10.96 38.78 -3.11
N LYS A 31 -11.65 39.86 -3.53
CA LYS A 31 -11.34 40.63 -4.75
C LYS A 31 -10.35 41.76 -4.52
N TRP A 32 -9.88 41.97 -3.29
CA TRP A 32 -8.92 43.03 -2.94
C TRP A 32 -7.57 42.89 -3.68
N SER A 33 -7.19 41.67 -4.05
CA SER A 33 -6.06 41.38 -4.94
C SER A 33 -6.35 40.12 -5.77
N SER A 34 -5.81 40.08 -6.98
CA SER A 34 -5.82 38.92 -7.88
C SER A 34 -4.57 38.04 -7.78
N ALA A 35 -3.71 38.26 -6.79
CA ALA A 35 -2.53 37.43 -6.55
C ALA A 35 -2.92 35.98 -6.17
N SER A 36 -1.99 35.03 -6.34
CA SER A 36 -2.15 33.68 -5.80
C SER A 36 -1.90 33.64 -4.29
N ASP A 37 -2.17 32.49 -3.66
CA ASP A 37 -1.73 32.18 -2.28
C ASP A 37 -2.42 32.92 -1.13
N ARG A 38 -3.64 33.44 -1.33
CA ARG A 38 -4.53 33.94 -0.23
C ARG A 38 -4.63 32.94 0.94
N LEU A 39 -4.75 31.65 0.63
CA LEU A 39 -4.74 30.56 1.61
C LEU A 39 -3.50 30.58 2.54
N ARG A 40 -2.34 30.99 2.03
CA ARG A 40 -1.10 31.06 2.82
C ARG A 40 -1.11 32.19 3.84
N LEU A 41 -1.85 33.28 3.57
CA LEU A 41 -2.11 34.34 4.56
C LEU A 41 -2.97 33.77 5.68
N ILE A 42 -4.08 33.11 5.34
CA ILE A 42 -5.02 32.48 6.29
C ILE A 42 -4.28 31.49 7.20
N GLN A 43 -3.34 30.70 6.66
CA GLN A 43 -2.50 29.71 7.35
C GLN A 43 -1.30 30.29 8.15
N SER A 44 -1.16 31.61 8.23
CA SER A 44 0.00 32.27 8.85
C SER A 44 -0.36 33.29 9.95
N VAL A 45 -1.61 33.77 10.01
CA VAL A 45 -2.03 34.82 10.97
C VAL A 45 -2.09 34.33 12.41
N ASP A 46 -2.40 33.06 12.64
CA ASP A 46 -2.39 32.38 13.94
C ASP A 46 -0.96 32.27 14.51
N LYS A 47 -0.01 31.81 13.69
CA LYS A 47 1.43 31.69 14.02
C LYS A 47 2.09 33.00 14.44
N LEU A 48 1.50 34.13 14.07
CA LEU A 48 1.99 35.48 14.33
C LEU A 48 1.17 36.22 15.41
N ASP A 49 0.19 35.57 16.06
CA ASP A 49 -0.82 36.13 16.98
C ASP A 49 -1.46 37.43 16.43
N MET A 50 -1.85 37.44 15.16
CA MET A 50 -2.43 38.61 14.49
C MET A 50 -3.92 38.72 14.82
N ARG A 51 -4.23 39.17 16.05
CA ARG A 51 -5.62 39.40 16.53
C ARG A 51 -6.43 40.34 15.64
N GLU A 52 -5.76 41.25 14.95
CA GLU A 52 -6.32 42.14 13.93
C GLU A 52 -6.95 41.38 12.75
N SER A 53 -6.58 40.10 12.54
CA SER A 53 -7.15 39.24 11.50
C SER A 53 -8.51 38.63 11.86
N VAL A 54 -8.91 38.59 13.15
CA VAL A 54 -10.08 37.81 13.63
C VAL A 54 -11.36 38.17 12.88
N THR A 55 -11.69 39.46 12.73
CA THR A 55 -12.88 39.90 11.98
C THR A 55 -12.83 39.46 10.51
N GLY A 56 -11.63 39.46 9.89
CA GLY A 56 -11.42 38.97 8.53
C GLY A 56 -11.59 37.46 8.43
N LEU A 57 -11.03 36.69 9.36
CA LEU A 57 -11.18 35.23 9.43
C LEU A 57 -12.65 34.82 9.60
N ILE A 58 -13.40 35.51 10.47
CA ILE A 58 -14.85 35.30 10.65
C ILE A 58 -15.60 35.53 9.34
N ALA A 59 -15.24 36.59 8.59
CA ALA A 59 -15.85 36.86 7.29
C ALA A 59 -15.58 35.74 6.26
N VAL A 60 -14.37 35.16 6.23
CA VAL A 60 -14.01 34.06 5.31
C VAL A 60 -14.92 32.84 5.47
N LEU A 61 -15.35 32.50 6.69
CA LEU A 61 -16.15 31.29 7.00
C LEU A 61 -17.41 31.12 6.12
N ASN A 62 -18.01 32.23 5.68
CA ASN A 62 -19.27 32.26 4.91
C ASN A 62 -19.12 32.91 3.51
N GLN A 63 -17.89 33.18 3.06
CA GLN A 63 -17.65 33.70 1.71
C GLN A 63 -17.87 32.62 0.62
N PRO A 64 -18.23 33.00 -0.62
CA PRO A 64 -18.29 32.08 -1.76
C PRO A 64 -16.87 31.80 -2.30
N VAL A 65 -16.06 31.11 -1.50
CA VAL A 65 -14.68 30.69 -1.79
C VAL A 65 -14.50 29.20 -1.48
N ASP A 66 -13.40 28.61 -1.94
CA ASP A 66 -13.09 27.18 -1.77
C ASP A 66 -13.20 26.72 -0.30
N GLU A 67 -13.62 25.46 -0.09
CA GLU A 67 -13.75 24.91 1.27
C GLU A 67 -12.46 25.01 2.09
N ALA A 68 -11.30 24.90 1.42
CA ALA A 68 -9.99 25.04 2.06
C ALA A 68 -9.79 26.42 2.72
N ASP A 69 -10.08 27.53 2.01
CA ASP A 69 -9.97 28.88 2.58
C ASP A 69 -10.84 29.01 3.85
N ARG A 70 -12.06 28.49 3.79
CA ARG A 70 -13.04 28.54 4.89
C ARG A 70 -12.62 27.67 6.07
N ALA A 71 -12.13 26.47 5.81
CA ALA A 71 -11.69 25.53 6.82
C ALA A 71 -10.40 25.98 7.52
N TYR A 72 -9.41 26.47 6.77
CA TYR A 72 -8.20 27.04 7.37
C TYR A 72 -8.49 28.34 8.11
N ALA A 73 -9.50 29.14 7.71
CA ALA A 73 -9.93 30.29 8.51
C ALA A 73 -10.55 29.87 9.85
N ALA A 74 -11.38 28.82 9.86
CA ALA A 74 -11.86 28.21 11.10
C ALA A 74 -10.71 27.68 11.95
N ASN A 75 -9.74 26.96 11.36
CA ASN A 75 -8.57 26.45 12.06
C ASN A 75 -7.77 27.56 12.75
N SER A 76 -7.54 28.69 12.06
CA SER A 76 -6.84 29.85 12.64
C SER A 76 -7.63 30.51 13.80
N LEU A 77 -8.97 30.43 13.79
CA LEU A 77 -9.81 30.90 14.90
C LEU A 77 -9.71 30.04 16.18
N VAL A 78 -9.27 28.78 16.08
CA VAL A 78 -8.98 27.90 17.25
C VAL A 78 -7.95 28.54 18.19
N HIS A 79 -6.95 29.23 17.62
CA HIS A 79 -5.92 29.94 18.40
C HIS A 79 -6.50 31.16 19.14
N PHE A 80 -7.37 31.93 18.47
CA PHE A 80 -7.92 33.17 19.02
C PHE A 80 -9.07 32.98 20.02
N ARG A 81 -9.84 31.88 19.91
CA ARG A 81 -10.91 31.49 20.86
C ARG A 81 -12.02 32.55 21.05
N ASP A 82 -12.32 33.30 20.00
CA ASP A 82 -13.25 34.43 20.07
C ASP A 82 -14.73 33.96 19.97
N PRO A 83 -15.57 34.16 21.01
CA PRO A 83 -16.98 33.76 21.00
C PRO A 83 -17.81 34.45 19.90
N SER A 84 -17.38 35.59 19.37
CA SER A 84 -18.06 36.27 18.25
C SER A 84 -18.04 35.47 16.96
N ALA A 85 -17.15 34.47 16.82
CA ALA A 85 -17.10 33.56 15.68
C ALA A 85 -18.23 32.51 15.67
N ILE A 86 -18.87 32.21 16.82
CA ILE A 86 -19.83 31.11 16.96
C ILE A 86 -20.98 31.17 15.93
N PRO A 87 -21.66 32.32 15.68
CA PRO A 87 -22.76 32.39 14.73
C PRO A 87 -22.34 32.12 13.28
N ASP A 88 -21.11 32.48 12.92
CA ASP A 88 -20.57 32.32 11.58
C ASP A 88 -20.00 30.92 11.36
N LEU A 89 -19.38 30.32 12.38
CA LEU A 89 -18.97 28.91 12.39
C LEU A 89 -20.18 27.99 12.20
N ARG A 90 -21.26 28.21 12.96
CA ARG A 90 -22.50 27.41 12.83
C ARG A 90 -23.19 27.60 11.48
N ARG A 91 -23.09 28.79 10.88
CA ARG A 91 -23.67 29.09 9.55
C ARG A 91 -22.88 28.45 8.41
N GLY A 92 -21.54 28.45 8.50
CA GLY A 92 -20.66 27.93 7.45
C GLY A 92 -20.55 26.40 7.45
N MET A 93 -20.48 25.78 8.63
CA MET A 93 -20.19 24.33 8.79
C MET A 93 -21.06 23.37 7.94
N PRO A 94 -22.39 23.56 7.77
CA PRO A 94 -23.22 22.68 6.93
C PRO A 94 -22.80 22.64 5.46
N SER A 95 -22.12 23.70 4.98
CA SER A 95 -21.68 23.87 3.58
C SER A 95 -20.22 23.45 3.32
N ILE A 96 -19.62 22.70 4.25
CA ILE A 96 -18.32 22.06 4.11
C ILE A 96 -18.55 20.56 3.96
N VAL A 97 -18.31 19.99 2.78
CA VAL A 97 -18.59 18.58 2.46
C VAL A 97 -17.47 17.67 2.94
N ASP A 98 -16.21 18.10 2.88
CA ASP A 98 -15.07 17.27 3.29
C ASP A 98 -15.00 17.11 4.81
N SER A 99 -14.92 15.87 5.31
CA SER A 99 -14.82 15.57 6.75
C SER A 99 -13.59 16.21 7.39
N HIS A 100 -12.45 16.24 6.69
CA HIS A 100 -11.20 16.83 7.16
C HIS A 100 -11.37 18.33 7.42
N TYR A 101 -11.97 19.05 6.46
CA TYR A 101 -12.26 20.48 6.58
C TYR A 101 -13.34 20.78 7.61
N ARG A 102 -14.39 19.96 7.70
CA ARG A 102 -15.46 20.17 8.69
C ARG A 102 -14.97 20.05 10.13
N ARG A 103 -13.99 19.17 10.40
CA ARG A 103 -13.36 19.05 11.73
C ARG A 103 -12.66 20.34 12.18
N MET A 104 -12.16 21.17 11.27
CA MET A 104 -11.60 22.49 11.61
C MET A 104 -12.68 23.46 12.12
N PHE A 105 -13.87 23.44 11.52
CA PHE A 105 -15.03 24.19 12.02
C PHE A 105 -15.50 23.70 13.40
N ILE A 106 -15.47 22.39 13.64
CA ILE A 106 -15.88 21.81 14.94
C ILE A 106 -14.88 22.19 16.04
N ALA A 107 -13.58 22.06 15.77
CA ALA A 107 -12.52 22.50 16.69
C ALA A 107 -12.64 23.99 17.04
N ALA A 108 -12.92 24.84 16.05
CA ALA A 108 -13.12 26.28 16.26
C ALA A 108 -14.37 26.59 17.09
N LEU A 109 -15.46 25.85 16.86
CA LEU A 109 -16.71 26.00 17.62
C LEU A 109 -16.51 25.62 19.10
N ILE A 110 -15.78 24.54 19.38
CA ILE A 110 -15.42 24.11 20.73
C ILE A 110 -14.49 25.14 21.39
N ALA A 111 -13.44 25.57 20.70
CA ALA A 111 -12.46 26.52 21.21
C ALA A 111 -13.06 27.91 21.54
N ALA A 112 -14.10 28.33 20.82
CA ALA A 112 -14.87 29.54 21.09
C ALA A 112 -15.90 29.40 22.24
N GLY A 113 -16.06 28.20 22.83
CA GLY A 113 -17.05 27.91 23.87
C GLY A 113 -18.48 27.72 23.34
N GLY A 114 -18.62 27.40 22.04
CA GLY A 114 -19.90 27.39 21.34
C GLY A 114 -20.70 26.09 21.41
N LEU A 115 -20.26 25.07 22.15
CA LEU A 115 -20.89 23.75 22.27
C LEU A 115 -21.26 23.46 23.74
N SER A 116 -22.52 23.12 24.03
CA SER A 116 -22.95 22.77 25.39
C SER A 116 -22.77 21.28 25.71
N ASP A 117 -22.72 20.92 26.99
CA ASP A 117 -22.63 19.53 27.43
C ASP A 117 -23.78 18.65 26.88
N THR A 118 -24.99 19.22 26.79
CA THR A 118 -26.16 18.53 26.25
C THR A 118 -26.08 18.34 24.74
N GLU A 119 -25.63 19.34 23.99
CA GLU A 119 -25.46 19.24 22.54
C GLU A 119 -24.31 18.29 22.17
N ALA A 120 -23.21 18.32 22.94
CA ALA A 120 -22.09 17.40 22.81
C ALA A 120 -22.53 15.95 23.08
N ALA A 121 -23.30 15.70 24.14
CA ALA A 121 -23.81 14.37 24.46
C ALA A 121 -24.75 13.84 23.37
N SER A 122 -25.77 14.62 22.98
CA SER A 122 -26.70 14.22 21.90
C SER A 122 -26.01 14.01 20.56
N SER A 123 -24.93 14.74 20.27
CA SER A 123 -24.11 14.54 19.06
C SER A 123 -23.36 13.20 19.10
N VAL A 124 -22.75 12.85 20.24
CA VAL A 124 -22.08 11.55 20.43
C VAL A 124 -23.08 10.39 20.40
N GLU A 125 -24.28 10.57 20.94
CA GLU A 125 -25.37 9.59 20.85
C GLU A 125 -25.83 9.37 19.40
N ALA A 126 -26.01 10.44 18.61
CA ALA A 126 -26.34 10.33 17.19
C ALA A 126 -25.25 9.60 16.38
N TYR A 127 -23.97 9.89 16.65
CA TYR A 127 -22.86 9.16 16.06
C TYR A 127 -22.84 7.68 16.48
N ALA A 128 -23.07 7.37 17.75
CA ALA A 128 -23.12 6.00 18.25
C ALA A 128 -24.27 5.20 17.63
N ALA A 129 -25.46 5.80 17.50
CA ALA A 129 -26.62 5.20 16.85
C ALA A 129 -26.40 4.96 15.33
N MET A 130 -25.67 5.85 14.65
CA MET A 130 -25.27 5.61 13.26
C MET A 130 -24.28 4.43 13.17
N LYS A 131 -23.23 4.46 14.01
CA LYS A 131 -22.12 3.50 14.00
C LYS A 131 -22.51 2.08 14.46
N SER A 132 -23.58 1.92 15.23
CA SER A 132 -24.09 0.59 15.60
C SER A 132 -24.67 -0.19 14.41
N THR A 133 -25.07 0.51 13.33
CA THR A 133 -25.57 -0.12 12.11
C THR A 133 -24.48 -0.34 11.07
N LYS A 134 -24.60 -1.40 10.26
CA LYS A 134 -23.66 -1.67 9.17
C LYS A 134 -23.64 -0.55 8.13
N GLU A 135 -24.82 -0.13 7.65
CA GLU A 135 -24.98 0.94 6.66
C GLU A 135 -24.46 2.30 7.16
N GLY A 136 -24.70 2.61 8.44
CA GLY A 136 -24.17 3.81 9.07
C GLY A 136 -22.64 3.77 9.21
N SER A 137 -22.06 2.63 9.59
CA SER A 137 -20.60 2.43 9.63
C SER A 137 -19.97 2.57 8.24
N GLU A 138 -20.54 1.97 7.19
CA GLU A 138 -20.10 2.11 5.80
C GLU A 138 -20.22 3.56 5.29
N THR A 139 -21.16 4.33 5.83
CA THR A 139 -21.34 5.75 5.48
C THR A 139 -20.36 6.67 6.20
N LEU A 140 -20.05 6.39 7.47
CA LEU A 140 -18.97 7.05 8.22
C LEU A 140 -17.60 6.79 7.57
N GLU A 141 -17.33 5.56 7.13
CA GLU A 141 -16.10 5.19 6.44
C GLU A 141 -15.97 5.90 5.08
N ARG A 142 -17.05 5.97 4.28
CA ARG A 142 -17.07 6.73 3.02
C ARG A 142 -16.85 8.22 3.25
N ALA A 143 -17.52 8.83 4.24
CA ALA A 143 -17.33 10.25 4.55
C ALA A 143 -15.85 10.62 4.81
N GLU A 144 -15.09 9.70 5.41
CA GLU A 144 -13.66 9.86 5.66
C GLU A 144 -12.80 9.56 4.41
N TYR A 145 -12.94 8.37 3.83
CA TYR A 145 -11.97 7.82 2.87
C TYR A 145 -12.42 7.84 1.41
N SER A 146 -13.72 7.95 1.09
CA SER A 146 -14.16 7.95 -0.30
C SER A 146 -13.88 9.26 -1.02
N TRP A 147 -13.87 9.16 -2.35
CA TRP A 147 -14.13 10.26 -3.26
C TRP A 147 -15.43 9.97 -4.03
N PRO A 148 -16.28 10.98 -4.31
CA PRO A 148 -16.31 12.26 -3.64
C PRO A 148 -16.56 12.08 -2.15
N LYS A 149 -16.39 13.16 -1.39
CA LYS A 149 -16.71 13.17 0.03
C LYS A 149 -18.22 13.08 0.23
N VAL A 150 -18.63 12.22 1.16
CA VAL A 150 -20.02 12.10 1.59
C VAL A 150 -20.24 13.08 2.75
N ALA A 151 -21.15 14.03 2.57
CA ALA A 151 -21.55 14.92 3.65
C ALA A 151 -22.31 14.14 4.72
N LEU A 152 -21.82 14.15 5.96
CA LEU A 152 -22.57 13.70 7.14
C LEU A 152 -23.52 14.81 7.62
N ASP A 153 -24.42 14.50 8.54
CA ASP A 153 -25.13 15.54 9.30
C ASP A 153 -24.17 16.22 10.30
N VAL A 154 -24.44 17.49 10.63
CA VAL A 154 -23.59 18.27 11.55
C VAL A 154 -23.50 17.64 12.96
N PRO A 155 -24.60 17.21 13.62
CA PRO A 155 -24.50 16.53 14.92
C PRO A 155 -23.67 15.24 14.87
N ILE A 156 -23.81 14.45 13.79
CA ILE A 156 -23.02 13.23 13.59
C ILE A 156 -21.54 13.57 13.42
N SER A 157 -21.22 14.64 12.69
CA SER A 157 -19.85 15.13 12.49
C SER A 157 -19.22 15.58 13.81
N ILE A 158 -19.97 16.29 14.66
CA ILE A 158 -19.55 16.70 16.01
C ILE A 158 -19.33 15.47 16.90
N GLY A 159 -20.28 14.53 16.91
CA GLY A 159 -20.20 13.29 17.67
C GLY A 159 -18.98 12.44 17.30
N GLN A 160 -18.71 12.30 16.00
CA GLN A 160 -17.52 11.64 15.48
C GLN A 160 -16.25 12.33 15.95
N TYR A 161 -16.16 13.65 15.80
CA TYR A 161 -14.99 14.43 16.21
C TYR A 161 -14.68 14.25 17.71
N LEU A 162 -15.70 14.31 18.58
CA LEU A 162 -15.52 14.07 20.01
C LEU A 162 -15.11 12.62 20.32
N ALA A 163 -15.78 11.64 19.70
CA ALA A 163 -15.51 10.21 19.95
C ALA A 163 -14.13 9.74 19.46
N GLU A 164 -13.56 10.39 18.44
CA GLU A 164 -12.33 9.97 17.77
C GLU A 164 -11.11 10.88 18.04
N ARG A 165 -11.30 12.13 18.49
CA ARG A 165 -10.20 13.11 18.58
C ARG A 165 -10.13 13.91 19.89
N GLU A 166 -11.25 14.49 20.35
CA GLU A 166 -11.23 15.45 21.45
C GLU A 166 -12.20 15.08 22.56
N ALA A 167 -11.68 14.88 23.78
CA ALA A 167 -12.51 14.57 24.94
C ALA A 167 -13.36 15.79 25.34
N PRO A 168 -14.70 15.65 25.48
CA PRO A 168 -15.55 16.74 25.95
C PRO A 168 -15.41 16.95 27.47
N SER A 169 -16.24 17.84 28.04
CA SER A 169 -16.31 18.08 29.48
C SER A 169 -16.71 16.81 30.27
N GLU A 170 -16.33 16.72 31.57
CA GLU A 170 -16.85 15.65 32.43
C GLU A 170 -18.39 15.73 32.61
N GLY A 171 -19.01 16.91 32.44
CA GLY A 171 -20.47 17.05 32.41
C GLY A 171 -21.11 16.34 31.22
N THR A 172 -20.51 16.46 30.03
CA THR A 172 -20.89 15.67 28.85
C THR A 172 -20.74 14.17 29.11
N MET A 173 -19.61 13.75 29.70
CA MET A 173 -19.37 12.33 30.01
C MET A 173 -20.36 11.77 31.03
N ALA A 174 -20.78 12.58 32.01
CA ALA A 174 -21.79 12.19 33.00
C ALA A 174 -23.16 11.97 32.35
N ILE A 175 -23.56 12.82 31.41
CA ILE A 175 -24.80 12.64 30.63
C ILE A 175 -24.70 11.33 29.84
N LEU A 176 -23.59 11.09 29.13
CA LEU A 176 -23.39 9.88 28.31
C LEU A 176 -23.39 8.58 29.12
N LEU A 177 -22.76 8.54 30.31
CA LEU A 177 -22.80 7.36 31.20
C LEU A 177 -24.20 7.11 31.78
N SER A 178 -24.94 8.18 32.08
CA SER A 178 -26.33 8.09 32.52
C SER A 178 -27.24 7.54 31.42
N GLY A 179 -27.14 8.10 30.19
CA GLY A 179 -27.86 7.63 29.00
C GLY A 179 -27.54 6.17 28.66
N ALA A 180 -26.25 5.81 28.67
CA ALA A 180 -25.83 4.42 28.49
C ALA A 180 -26.41 3.48 29.55
N THR A 181 -26.60 3.94 30.79
CA THR A 181 -27.23 3.15 31.87
C THR A 181 -28.73 2.99 31.68
N ALA A 182 -29.41 4.02 31.18
CA ALA A 182 -30.82 3.91 30.79
C ALA A 182 -31.03 2.93 29.61
N LEU A 183 -30.05 2.79 28.71
CA LEU A 183 -30.10 1.92 27.53
C LEU A 183 -29.69 0.45 27.79
N GLU A 184 -29.11 0.12 28.95
CA GLU A 184 -28.46 -1.20 29.20
C GLU A 184 -29.40 -2.40 29.01
N SER A 185 -30.73 -2.22 29.20
CA SER A 185 -31.75 -3.24 28.98
C SER A 185 -32.51 -3.14 27.65
N SER A 186 -32.49 -1.99 26.98
CA SER A 186 -33.33 -1.70 25.80
C SER A 186 -32.55 -1.64 24.49
N ASP A 187 -31.33 -1.11 24.52
CA ASP A 187 -30.36 -1.14 23.43
C ASP A 187 -28.95 -1.37 24.00
N PRO A 188 -28.58 -2.62 24.31
CA PRO A 188 -27.27 -2.93 24.86
C PRO A 188 -26.13 -2.59 23.90
N GLN A 189 -26.38 -2.54 22.58
CA GLN A 189 -25.34 -2.26 21.59
C GLN A 189 -24.93 -0.78 21.62
N ILE A 190 -25.89 0.14 21.67
CA ILE A 190 -25.61 1.57 21.86
C ILE A 190 -25.08 1.81 23.28
N SER A 191 -25.65 1.14 24.29
CA SER A 191 -25.21 1.20 25.68
C SER A 191 -23.71 0.87 25.86
N ASP A 192 -23.22 -0.19 25.22
CA ASP A 192 -21.81 -0.58 25.23
C ASP A 192 -20.93 0.39 24.43
N LEU A 193 -21.40 0.86 23.27
CA LEU A 193 -20.63 1.78 22.42
C LEU A 193 -20.43 3.15 23.08
N LEU A 194 -21.47 3.69 23.74
CA LEU A 194 -21.36 4.94 24.51
C LEU A 194 -20.34 4.81 25.64
N ARG A 195 -20.29 3.66 26.33
CA ARG A 195 -19.27 3.41 27.36
C ARG A 195 -17.88 3.20 26.79
N ASP A 196 -17.71 2.51 25.67
CA ASP A 196 -16.39 2.41 25.02
C ASP A 196 -15.84 3.81 24.66
N ILE A 197 -16.70 4.70 24.17
CA ILE A 197 -16.35 6.10 23.88
C ILE A 197 -15.95 6.83 25.17
N VAL A 198 -16.77 6.81 26.23
CA VAL A 198 -16.44 7.50 27.50
C VAL A 198 -15.19 6.92 28.16
N HIS A 199 -15.03 5.60 28.19
CA HIS A 199 -13.89 4.93 28.80
C HIS A 199 -12.58 5.21 28.06
N ARG A 200 -12.62 5.51 26.75
CA ARG A 200 -11.44 5.89 25.97
C ARG A 200 -10.89 7.25 26.41
N TRP A 201 -11.75 8.20 26.75
CA TRP A 201 -11.32 9.52 27.22
C TRP A 201 -10.68 9.45 28.62
N PRO A 202 -9.54 10.13 28.86
CA PRO A 202 -8.92 10.19 30.18
C PRO A 202 -9.69 11.13 31.10
N SER A 203 -10.54 10.59 31.98
CA SER A 203 -11.37 11.37 32.91
C SER A 203 -11.56 10.68 34.26
N THR A 204 -11.90 11.47 35.27
CA THR A 204 -12.16 11.00 36.63
C THR A 204 -13.42 10.14 36.67
N ILE A 205 -14.46 10.57 35.96
CA ILE A 205 -15.75 9.88 35.92
C ILE A 205 -15.67 8.56 35.14
N GLY A 206 -14.96 8.54 34.00
CA GLY A 206 -14.73 7.33 33.21
C GLY A 206 -13.90 6.30 33.97
N ASP A 207 -12.80 6.72 34.61
CA ASP A 207 -11.98 5.82 35.44
C ASP A 207 -12.78 5.23 36.62
N ARG A 208 -13.72 5.98 37.20
CA ARG A 208 -14.61 5.50 38.28
C ARG A 208 -15.66 4.49 37.81
N ASP A 209 -16.29 4.67 36.64
CA ASP A 209 -17.20 3.65 36.09
C ASP A 209 -16.43 2.35 35.78
N ILE A 210 -15.25 2.45 35.17
CA ILE A 210 -14.37 1.29 34.94
C ILE A 210 -14.03 0.60 36.27
N ALA A 211 -13.63 1.35 37.31
CA ALA A 211 -13.31 0.79 38.61
C ALA A 211 -14.51 0.06 39.24
N GLN A 212 -15.70 0.65 39.19
CA GLN A 212 -16.94 0.04 39.68
C GLN A 212 -17.27 -1.24 38.89
N ARG A 213 -17.17 -1.21 37.56
CA ARG A 213 -17.42 -2.37 36.70
C ARG A 213 -16.41 -3.50 36.89
N ILE A 214 -15.14 -3.20 37.22
CA ILE A 214 -14.17 -4.21 37.62
C ILE A 214 -14.63 -4.87 38.93
N GLN A 215 -15.03 -4.08 39.93
CA GLN A 215 -15.52 -4.60 41.22
C GLN A 215 -16.80 -5.44 41.07
N SER A 216 -17.71 -5.09 40.15
CA SER A 216 -18.93 -5.87 39.87
C SER A 216 -18.78 -6.97 38.81
N HIS A 217 -17.54 -7.31 38.41
CA HIS A 217 -17.25 -8.32 37.38
C HIS A 217 -17.88 -8.08 35.99
N SER A 218 -18.26 -6.83 35.68
CA SER A 218 -18.93 -6.43 34.43
C SER A 218 -18.10 -5.54 33.51
N ALA A 219 -16.81 -5.32 33.82
CA ALA A 219 -15.92 -4.51 32.97
C ALA A 219 -15.52 -5.24 31.68
N PRO A 220 -15.78 -4.66 30.49
CA PRO A 220 -15.25 -5.16 29.23
C PRO A 220 -13.71 -5.11 29.20
N ALA A 221 -13.07 -6.07 28.55
CA ALA A 221 -11.60 -6.17 28.47
C ALA A 221 -10.95 -4.89 27.91
N ARG A 222 -11.60 -4.21 26.95
CA ARG A 222 -11.12 -2.95 26.37
C ARG A 222 -11.12 -1.80 27.39
N SER A 223 -12.14 -1.72 28.25
CA SER A 223 -12.22 -0.77 29.36
C SER A 223 -11.08 -0.96 30.36
N VAL A 224 -10.76 -2.23 30.69
CA VAL A 224 -9.60 -2.57 31.53
C VAL A 224 -8.29 -2.17 30.85
N ALA A 225 -8.15 -2.39 29.54
CA ALA A 225 -6.98 -1.98 28.78
C ALA A 225 -6.78 -0.45 28.78
N TYR A 226 -7.84 0.36 28.61
CA TYR A 226 -7.74 1.81 28.72
C TYR A 226 -7.24 2.25 30.11
N ALA A 227 -7.80 1.69 31.19
CA ALA A 227 -7.38 2.00 32.56
C ALA A 227 -5.92 1.61 32.84
N LEU A 228 -5.48 0.46 32.32
CA LEU A 228 -4.09 0.00 32.42
C LEU A 228 -3.12 0.94 31.68
N LEU A 229 -3.45 1.34 30.44
CA LEU A 229 -2.65 2.27 29.64
C LEU A 229 -2.47 3.64 30.31
N ARG A 230 -3.41 4.07 31.15
CA ARG A 230 -3.35 5.32 31.94
C ARG A 230 -3.30 5.12 33.46
N ARG A 231 -2.69 4.01 33.92
CA ARG A 231 -2.67 3.63 35.36
C ARG A 231 -2.29 4.75 36.33
N ASP A 232 -1.44 5.69 35.93
CA ASP A 232 -1.00 6.80 36.77
C ASP A 232 -2.07 7.87 37.00
N SER A 233 -2.97 8.11 36.03
CA SER A 233 -4.17 8.93 36.26
C SER A 233 -5.24 8.12 36.98
N PHE A 234 -5.45 6.87 36.58
CA PHE A 234 -6.43 5.97 37.19
C PHE A 234 -6.23 5.85 38.71
N ARG A 235 -4.98 5.64 39.18
CA ARG A 235 -4.65 5.59 40.61
C ARG A 235 -5.00 6.88 41.37
N LYS A 236 -4.87 8.05 40.74
CA LYS A 236 -5.24 9.35 41.32
C LYS A 236 -6.75 9.56 41.34
N ASN A 237 -7.45 9.09 40.30
CA ASN A 237 -8.90 9.26 40.12
C ASN A 237 -9.72 8.29 41.01
N CYS A 238 -9.16 7.12 41.30
CA CYS A 238 -9.84 5.97 41.91
C CYS A 238 -9.23 5.52 43.25
N VAL A 239 -8.63 6.43 44.03
CA VAL A 239 -7.95 6.13 45.32
C VAL A 239 -8.74 5.20 46.23
N ASN A 240 -10.05 5.42 46.41
CA ASN A 240 -10.90 4.58 47.25
C ASN A 240 -11.05 3.15 46.72
N ALA A 241 -11.21 2.99 45.40
CA ALA A 241 -11.31 1.67 44.77
C ALA A 241 -9.98 0.91 44.87
N ILE A 242 -8.85 1.60 44.69
CA ILE A 242 -7.51 1.04 44.90
C ILE A 242 -7.31 0.62 46.36
N ALA A 243 -7.69 1.44 47.34
CA ALA A 243 -7.56 1.12 48.76
C ALA A 243 -8.37 -0.12 49.17
N VAL A 244 -9.61 -0.23 48.69
CA VAL A 244 -10.47 -1.41 48.94
C VAL A 244 -9.98 -2.65 48.17
N SER A 245 -9.29 -2.49 47.04
CA SER A 245 -8.90 -3.61 46.18
C SER A 245 -7.96 -4.64 46.82
N ALA A 246 -7.24 -4.27 47.89
CA ALA A 246 -6.30 -5.14 48.58
C ALA A 246 -6.95 -6.40 49.17
N SER A 247 -8.25 -6.38 49.46
CA SER A 247 -9.01 -7.54 49.96
C SER A 247 -9.75 -8.33 48.87
N LEU A 248 -9.76 -7.86 47.61
CA LEU A 248 -10.47 -8.53 46.53
C LEU A 248 -9.78 -9.84 46.11
N SER A 249 -10.61 -10.81 45.76
CA SER A 249 -10.27 -12.11 45.15
C SER A 249 -10.76 -12.17 43.70
N GLY A 250 -10.48 -13.28 43.03
CA GLY A 250 -10.87 -13.53 41.65
C GLY A 250 -10.31 -12.52 40.65
N ALA A 251 -10.95 -12.44 39.49
CA ALA A 251 -10.52 -11.55 38.42
C ALA A 251 -10.32 -10.08 38.85
N PRO A 252 -11.18 -9.45 39.68
CA PRO A 252 -10.96 -8.08 40.16
C PRO A 252 -9.66 -7.94 40.97
N GLY A 253 -9.35 -8.91 41.84
CA GLY A 253 -8.14 -8.90 42.66
C GLY A 253 -6.85 -8.87 41.83
N GLY A 254 -6.78 -9.65 40.74
CA GLY A 254 -5.63 -9.65 39.82
C GLY A 254 -5.54 -8.38 38.96
N ILE A 255 -6.66 -7.85 38.48
CA ILE A 255 -6.69 -6.61 37.68
C ILE A 255 -6.24 -5.41 38.53
N PHE A 256 -6.79 -5.27 39.73
CA PHE A 256 -6.46 -4.15 40.61
C PHE A 256 -5.04 -4.20 41.16
N ALA A 257 -4.43 -5.39 41.30
CA ALA A 257 -3.02 -5.50 41.68
C ALA A 257 -2.11 -4.74 40.71
N VAL A 258 -2.31 -4.95 39.40
CA VAL A 258 -1.57 -4.25 38.31
C VAL A 258 -1.96 -2.78 38.21
N LEU A 259 -3.24 -2.44 38.32
CA LEU A 259 -3.68 -1.03 38.32
C LEU A 259 -3.11 -0.24 39.49
N ALA A 260 -2.92 -0.88 40.66
CA ALA A 260 -2.25 -0.28 41.80
C ALA A 260 -0.71 -0.21 41.64
N GLY A 261 -0.12 -1.13 40.88
CA GLY A 261 1.32 -1.38 40.84
C GLY A 261 1.84 -1.95 42.17
N ASN A 262 1.07 -2.87 42.76
CA ASN A 262 1.35 -3.41 44.09
C ASN A 262 2.07 -4.76 43.98
N GLN A 263 3.37 -4.71 43.71
CA GLN A 263 4.23 -5.88 43.52
C GLN A 263 4.19 -6.90 44.67
N TYR A 264 3.92 -6.45 45.91
CA TYR A 264 3.71 -7.36 47.03
C TYR A 264 2.41 -8.16 46.87
N ARG A 265 1.30 -7.51 46.50
CA ARG A 265 0.01 -8.18 46.23
C ARG A 265 0.07 -9.06 44.99
N GLU A 266 0.74 -8.63 43.94
CA GLU A 266 0.98 -9.42 42.73
C GLU A 266 1.75 -10.72 43.07
N ALA A 267 2.84 -10.61 43.84
CA ALA A 267 3.61 -11.76 44.30
C ALA A 267 2.81 -12.68 45.26
N GLN A 268 1.87 -12.15 46.05
CA GLN A 268 0.94 -12.97 46.85
C GLN A 268 -0.03 -13.76 45.95
N ILE A 269 -0.64 -13.10 44.96
CA ILE A 269 -1.59 -13.74 44.04
C ILE A 269 -0.91 -14.88 43.26
N LEU A 270 0.29 -14.65 42.71
CA LEU A 270 1.06 -15.67 41.98
C LEU A 270 1.53 -16.85 42.86
N LYS A 271 1.58 -16.69 44.18
CA LYS A 271 1.88 -17.77 45.15
C LYS A 271 0.63 -18.51 45.63
N GLY A 272 -0.55 -17.92 45.44
CA GLY A 272 -1.83 -18.47 45.86
C GLY A 272 -2.38 -19.56 44.93
N SER A 273 -3.66 -19.85 45.12
CA SER A 273 -4.46 -20.84 44.38
C SER A 273 -5.77 -20.24 43.85
N ASP A 274 -5.82 -18.92 43.64
CA ASP A 274 -6.96 -18.23 43.06
C ASP A 274 -6.70 -18.07 41.55
N ASP A 275 -7.09 -19.08 40.78
CA ASP A 275 -6.80 -19.15 39.35
C ASP A 275 -7.39 -17.97 38.57
N ALA A 276 -8.53 -17.44 39.01
CA ALA A 276 -9.16 -16.29 38.38
C ALA A 276 -8.36 -15.00 38.63
N ALA A 277 -7.81 -14.82 39.83
CA ALA A 277 -6.89 -13.72 40.13
C ALA A 277 -5.53 -13.89 39.42
N ILE A 278 -4.99 -15.12 39.36
CA ILE A 278 -3.72 -15.41 38.65
C ILE A 278 -3.85 -15.11 37.15
N GLN A 279 -4.93 -15.56 36.51
CA GLN A 279 -5.15 -15.32 35.08
C GLN A 279 -5.34 -13.84 34.77
N SER A 280 -6.15 -13.12 35.56
CA SER A 280 -6.41 -11.70 35.29
C SER A 280 -5.20 -10.81 35.61
N LEU A 281 -4.38 -11.19 36.60
CA LEU A 281 -3.08 -10.59 36.89
C LEU A 281 -2.13 -10.75 35.70
N LEU A 282 -1.89 -11.99 35.24
CA LEU A 282 -0.99 -12.27 34.12
C LEU A 282 -1.48 -11.59 32.82
N ALA A 283 -2.79 -11.60 32.55
CA ALA A 283 -3.37 -10.95 31.38
C ALA A 283 -3.24 -9.40 31.44
N SER A 284 -3.47 -8.79 32.61
CA SER A 284 -3.31 -7.34 32.79
C SER A 284 -1.83 -6.93 32.72
N ALA A 285 -0.95 -7.69 33.38
CA ALA A 285 0.50 -7.48 33.36
C ALA A 285 1.08 -7.62 31.94
N ARG A 286 0.54 -8.54 31.12
CA ARG A 286 0.90 -8.69 29.69
C ARG A 286 0.66 -7.40 28.89
N LEU A 287 -0.44 -6.68 29.15
CA LEU A 287 -0.82 -5.48 28.38
C LEU A 287 0.05 -4.26 28.65
N VAL A 288 0.64 -4.15 29.85
CA VAL A 288 1.52 -3.02 30.25
C VAL A 288 2.95 -3.42 30.56
N ARG A 289 3.30 -4.70 30.33
CA ARG A 289 4.58 -5.33 30.68
C ARG A 289 5.00 -5.08 32.13
N GLU A 290 4.07 -5.27 33.07
CA GLU A 290 4.40 -5.20 34.50
C GLU A 290 5.40 -6.32 34.86
N PRO A 291 6.56 -6.01 35.50
CA PRO A 291 7.55 -7.02 35.86
C PRO A 291 7.05 -7.90 37.02
N LEU A 292 6.76 -9.16 36.70
CA LEU A 292 6.31 -10.17 37.68
C LEU A 292 7.47 -11.08 38.12
N PRO A 293 7.43 -11.65 39.34
CA PRO A 293 8.45 -12.60 39.82
C PRO A 293 8.53 -13.86 38.94
N PHE A 294 9.57 -13.96 38.11
CA PHE A 294 9.71 -15.04 37.14
C PHE A 294 9.63 -16.46 37.72
N ASP A 295 10.17 -16.70 38.91
CA ASP A 295 10.11 -18.03 39.54
C ASP A 295 8.66 -18.50 39.80
N GLN A 296 7.74 -17.55 40.04
CA GLN A 296 6.31 -17.87 40.20
C GLN A 296 5.61 -18.02 38.85
N VAL A 297 5.98 -17.20 37.85
CA VAL A 297 5.48 -17.35 36.48
C VAL A 297 5.93 -18.69 35.88
N GLU A 298 7.18 -19.10 36.09
CA GLU A 298 7.73 -20.39 35.67
C GLU A 298 7.04 -21.56 36.40
N ARG A 299 6.74 -21.43 37.70
CA ARG A 299 5.92 -22.41 38.45
C ARG A 299 4.53 -22.58 37.82
N ILE A 300 3.87 -21.47 37.47
CA ILE A 300 2.52 -21.48 36.87
C ILE A 300 2.58 -22.05 35.43
N TYR A 301 3.59 -21.67 34.65
CA TYR A 301 3.84 -22.18 33.30
C TYR A 301 4.22 -23.68 33.26
N ASN A 302 4.64 -24.24 34.40
CA ASN A 302 4.94 -25.67 34.57
C ASN A 302 3.89 -26.42 35.43
N SER A 303 2.71 -25.83 35.65
CA SER A 303 1.70 -26.38 36.58
C SER A 303 0.94 -27.61 36.07
N GLY A 304 0.87 -27.85 34.76
CA GLY A 304 0.02 -28.87 34.14
C GLY A 304 -1.39 -28.37 33.78
N ASP A 305 -1.83 -27.21 34.30
CA ASP A 305 -3.12 -26.61 33.93
C ASP A 305 -3.02 -25.89 32.59
N THR A 306 -3.73 -26.39 31.57
CA THR A 306 -3.62 -25.88 30.20
C THR A 306 -3.96 -24.39 30.07
N ARG A 307 -4.87 -23.87 30.91
CA ARG A 307 -5.33 -22.48 30.85
C ARG A 307 -4.36 -21.53 31.55
N LEU A 308 -3.82 -21.93 32.70
CA LEU A 308 -2.74 -21.21 33.38
C LEU A 308 -1.45 -21.19 32.55
N GLU A 309 -1.09 -22.32 31.93
CA GLU A 309 0.06 -22.42 31.04
C GLU A 309 -0.06 -21.50 29.82
N GLN A 310 -1.23 -21.45 29.19
CA GLN A 310 -1.49 -20.56 28.05
C GLN A 310 -1.33 -19.08 28.44
N VAL A 311 -1.90 -18.66 29.57
CA VAL A 311 -1.86 -17.26 30.00
C VAL A 311 -0.45 -16.87 30.48
N ALA A 312 0.26 -17.74 31.21
CA ALA A 312 1.64 -17.51 31.59
C ALA A 312 2.58 -17.45 30.38
N GLY A 313 2.41 -18.34 29.39
CA GLY A 313 3.16 -18.29 28.13
C GLY A 313 2.92 -17.02 27.33
N ALA A 314 1.67 -16.53 27.30
CA ALA A 314 1.32 -15.26 26.65
C ALA A 314 1.92 -14.03 27.36
N TYR A 315 2.04 -14.07 28.70
CA TYR A 315 2.77 -13.05 29.46
C TYR A 315 4.28 -13.07 29.14
N LEU A 316 4.92 -14.24 29.22
CA LEU A 316 6.36 -14.40 28.94
C LEU A 316 6.73 -13.93 27.52
N THR A 317 5.86 -14.19 26.53
CA THR A 317 6.03 -13.75 25.14
C THR A 317 5.94 -12.22 24.97
N ALA A 318 5.17 -11.52 25.81
CA ALA A 318 5.01 -10.07 25.72
C ALA A 318 6.03 -9.29 26.57
N GLU A 319 6.49 -9.88 27.68
CA GLU A 319 7.54 -9.31 28.52
C GLU A 319 8.88 -9.31 27.76
N ASP A 320 9.20 -10.41 27.08
CA ASP A 320 10.30 -10.51 26.10
C ASP A 320 11.70 -10.12 26.63
N SER A 321 11.96 -10.34 27.92
CA SER A 321 13.33 -10.38 28.43
C SER A 321 14.01 -11.71 28.11
N SER A 322 15.35 -11.73 28.16
CA SER A 322 16.15 -12.95 28.00
C SER A 322 15.72 -14.09 28.95
N ARG A 323 15.35 -13.76 30.20
CA ARG A 323 14.85 -14.75 31.17
C ARG A 323 13.44 -15.25 30.82
N ALA A 324 12.53 -14.37 30.40
CA ALA A 324 11.19 -14.79 29.97
C ALA A 324 11.23 -15.69 28.74
N ARG A 325 12.07 -15.35 27.74
CA ARG A 325 12.32 -16.19 26.56
C ARG A 325 12.85 -17.57 26.96
N GLN A 326 13.81 -17.65 27.88
CA GLN A 326 14.34 -18.92 28.39
C GLN A 326 13.24 -19.81 29.02
N ILE A 327 12.38 -19.22 29.86
CA ILE A 327 11.28 -19.94 30.52
C ILE A 327 10.27 -20.44 29.49
N PHE A 328 9.85 -19.58 28.55
CA PHE A 328 8.91 -19.94 27.49
C PHE A 328 9.46 -21.07 26.58
N SER A 329 10.72 -20.96 26.14
CA SER A 329 11.37 -21.97 25.30
C SER A 329 11.55 -23.33 25.99
N SER A 330 11.46 -23.43 27.32
CA SER A 330 11.61 -24.71 28.05
C SER A 330 10.52 -25.75 27.73
N LYS A 331 9.34 -25.30 27.29
CA LYS A 331 8.19 -26.16 26.92
C LYS A 331 7.75 -26.04 25.47
N ALA A 332 8.31 -25.09 24.72
CA ALA A 332 7.95 -24.87 23.32
C ALA A 332 8.20 -26.14 22.49
N LYS A 333 7.15 -26.66 21.84
CA LYS A 333 7.25 -27.82 20.95
C LYS A 333 7.67 -27.36 19.55
N GLY A 334 8.96 -27.48 19.27
CA GLY A 334 9.56 -27.02 18.02
C GLY A 334 10.01 -25.56 18.08
N LEU A 335 10.47 -25.05 16.94
CA LEU A 335 11.04 -23.72 16.82
C LEU A 335 9.94 -22.64 16.80
N VAL A 336 9.94 -21.75 17.79
CA VAL A 336 9.00 -20.63 17.90
C VAL A 336 9.77 -19.30 17.84
N ILE A 337 9.25 -18.35 17.07
CA ILE A 337 9.82 -17.00 16.90
C ILE A 337 9.13 -16.04 17.88
N VAL A 338 9.91 -15.41 18.76
CA VAL A 338 9.41 -14.48 19.78
C VAL A 338 9.94 -13.06 19.60
N GLY A 339 9.06 -12.09 19.85
CA GLY A 339 9.32 -10.66 19.79
C GLY A 339 8.07 -9.86 19.44
N ALA A 340 7.98 -8.64 19.93
CA ALA A 340 6.88 -7.73 19.60
C ALA A 340 7.16 -7.00 18.27
N ARG A 341 6.12 -6.83 17.43
CA ARG A 341 6.17 -5.98 16.22
C ARG A 341 5.85 -4.51 16.49
N GLN A 342 5.32 -4.19 17.67
CA GLN A 342 4.97 -2.81 18.06
C GLN A 342 5.46 -2.47 19.46
N ALA A 343 5.90 -1.22 19.64
CA ALA A 343 6.15 -0.64 20.95
C ALA A 343 4.87 -0.70 21.81
N GLY A 344 5.00 -1.04 23.09
CA GLY A 344 3.88 -1.39 23.97
C GLY A 344 3.49 -2.88 23.92
N GLY A 345 3.72 -3.56 22.79
CA GLY A 345 3.38 -4.97 22.59
C GLY A 345 2.35 -5.18 21.49
N ASP A 346 2.33 -6.38 20.93
CA ASP A 346 1.40 -6.80 19.89
C ASP A 346 0.43 -7.84 20.48
N PRO A 347 -0.81 -7.45 20.84
CA PRO A 347 -1.77 -8.36 21.45
C PRO A 347 -2.43 -9.34 20.45
N GLY A 348 -1.92 -9.44 19.21
CA GLY A 348 -2.40 -10.38 18.19
C GLY A 348 -2.96 -9.68 16.96
N HIS A 349 -2.31 -8.61 16.48
CA HIS A 349 -2.79 -7.84 15.34
C HIS A 349 -2.38 -8.49 14.02
N HIS A 350 -3.36 -8.87 13.19
CA HIS A 350 -3.14 -9.48 11.87
C HIS A 350 -2.69 -8.46 10.78
N SER A 351 -1.99 -7.38 11.13
CA SER A 351 -1.52 -6.36 10.16
C SER A 351 -0.24 -6.75 9.42
N TYR A 352 0.42 -7.84 9.84
CA TYR A 352 1.75 -8.22 9.39
C TYR A 352 1.75 -9.61 8.72
N THR A 353 0.68 -9.94 7.99
CA THR A 353 0.51 -11.25 7.33
C THR A 353 1.63 -11.60 6.36
N ASP A 354 2.25 -10.60 5.73
CA ASP A 354 3.43 -10.81 4.88
C ASP A 354 4.62 -11.29 5.71
N PHE A 355 4.87 -10.69 6.89
CA PHE A 355 5.91 -11.17 7.80
C PHE A 355 5.59 -12.56 8.36
N ASP A 356 4.32 -12.88 8.68
CA ASP A 356 3.94 -14.24 9.09
C ASP A 356 4.24 -15.28 8.00
N LYS A 357 4.01 -14.92 6.73
CA LYS A 357 4.41 -15.73 5.58
C LYS A 357 5.93 -15.85 5.46
N ARG A 358 6.68 -14.75 5.57
CA ARG A 358 8.17 -14.77 5.50
C ARG A 358 8.80 -15.55 6.66
N GLU A 359 8.27 -15.45 7.88
CA GLU A 359 8.66 -16.27 9.02
C GLU A 359 8.41 -17.76 8.74
N SER A 360 7.25 -18.10 8.18
CA SER A 360 6.92 -19.48 7.80
C SER A 360 7.84 -20.03 6.71
N GLU A 361 8.16 -19.22 5.70
CA GLU A 361 9.16 -19.53 4.66
C GLU A 361 10.54 -19.80 5.31
N LEU A 362 10.97 -18.96 6.26
CA LEU A 362 12.25 -19.10 6.95
C LEU A 362 12.30 -20.33 7.88
N LEU A 363 11.22 -20.64 8.61
CA LEU A 363 11.11 -21.85 9.44
C LEU A 363 11.24 -23.14 8.62
N SER A 364 10.78 -23.13 7.35
CA SER A 364 10.97 -24.28 6.45
C SER A 364 12.46 -24.55 6.15
N LEU A 365 13.31 -23.52 6.13
CA LEU A 365 14.76 -23.63 5.92
C LEU A 365 15.51 -24.19 7.15
N MET A 366 14.85 -24.23 8.31
CA MET A 366 15.37 -24.87 9.53
C MET A 366 14.97 -26.35 9.64
N SER A 367 14.29 -26.91 8.64
CA SER A 367 13.69 -28.25 8.68
C SER A 367 14.14 -29.15 7.52
N GLY A 368 14.13 -30.46 7.73
CA GLY A 368 14.45 -31.47 6.71
C GLY A 368 15.94 -31.73 6.49
N LYS A 369 16.27 -32.49 5.42
CA LYS A 369 17.64 -32.96 5.13
C LYS A 369 18.65 -31.82 4.88
N ASP A 370 18.14 -30.68 4.43
CA ASP A 370 18.92 -29.49 4.07
C ASP A 370 18.74 -28.32 5.06
N ALA A 371 18.30 -28.61 6.29
CA ALA A 371 18.18 -27.63 7.35
C ALA A 371 19.49 -26.83 7.61
N TYR A 372 19.34 -25.59 8.04
CA TYR A 372 20.40 -24.83 8.70
C TYR A 372 20.49 -25.17 10.19
N ASP A 373 21.70 -25.10 10.76
CA ASP A 373 21.94 -25.20 12.20
C ASP A 373 21.59 -23.87 12.93
N GLU A 374 21.86 -22.76 12.24
CA GLU A 374 21.64 -21.37 12.67
C GLU A 374 21.35 -20.51 11.42
N ALA A 375 20.42 -19.56 11.52
CA ALA A 375 20.12 -18.62 10.45
C ALA A 375 19.85 -17.21 10.97
N PHE A 376 20.42 -16.21 10.29
CA PHE A 376 20.12 -14.79 10.48
C PHE A 376 19.44 -14.27 9.22
N ALA A 377 18.25 -13.68 9.35
CA ALA A 377 17.52 -13.08 8.26
C ALA A 377 17.30 -11.58 8.49
N LEU A 378 17.28 -10.83 7.40
CA LEU A 378 16.66 -9.52 7.30
C LEU A 378 15.52 -9.64 6.30
N LEU A 379 14.31 -9.72 6.84
CA LEU A 379 13.06 -9.76 6.10
C LEU A 379 12.57 -8.32 5.86
N SER A 380 11.78 -8.11 4.80
CA SER A 380 11.13 -6.83 4.52
C SER A 380 9.70 -7.02 4.01
N ALA A 381 8.84 -6.04 4.30
CA ALA A 381 7.46 -5.94 3.82
C ALA A 381 6.95 -4.49 4.05
N GLY A 382 5.72 -4.19 3.62
CA GLY A 382 5.09 -2.89 3.88
C GLY A 382 4.05 -2.52 2.84
N TYR A 383 3.37 -1.40 3.06
CA TYR A 383 2.32 -0.89 2.15
C TYR A 383 2.84 -0.64 0.72
N TRP A 384 4.11 -0.25 0.60
CA TRP A 384 4.79 0.02 -0.68
C TRP A 384 5.54 -1.20 -1.26
N GLY A 385 5.29 -2.41 -0.73
CA GLY A 385 5.93 -3.66 -1.15
C GLY A 385 7.12 -4.06 -0.27
N ASP A 386 8.00 -4.92 -0.80
CA ASP A 386 9.20 -5.42 -0.11
C ASP A 386 10.51 -5.11 -0.87
N ALA A 387 11.63 -5.09 -0.13
CA ALA A 387 12.98 -4.83 -0.63
C ALA A 387 13.76 -6.12 -0.94
N GLY A 388 13.06 -7.26 -1.00
CA GLY A 388 13.63 -8.60 -0.98
C GLY A 388 14.04 -9.06 0.43
N GLN A 389 14.35 -10.35 0.54
CA GLN A 389 14.60 -11.05 1.80
C GLN A 389 16.05 -11.55 1.81
N ILE A 390 16.83 -11.22 2.85
CA ILE A 390 18.24 -11.59 2.95
C ILE A 390 18.41 -12.64 4.05
N VAL A 391 18.91 -13.83 3.72
CA VAL A 391 19.11 -14.94 4.68
C VAL A 391 20.56 -15.40 4.68
N ILE A 392 21.20 -15.35 5.84
CA ILE A 392 22.50 -15.94 6.14
C ILE A 392 22.25 -17.24 6.89
N GLY A 393 22.37 -18.38 6.21
CA GLY A 393 22.18 -19.70 6.82
C GLY A 393 23.49 -20.47 6.96
N SER A 394 23.73 -21.04 8.13
CA SER A 394 24.92 -21.84 8.48
C SER A 394 24.58 -23.33 8.57
N ARG A 395 25.44 -24.19 8.01
CA ARG A 395 25.39 -25.65 8.18
C ARG A 395 26.80 -26.19 8.42
N GLY A 396 27.06 -26.70 9.62
CA GLY A 396 28.43 -26.94 10.10
C GLY A 396 29.30 -25.69 9.91
N ASP A 397 30.53 -25.87 9.40
CA ASP A 397 31.48 -24.77 9.16
C ASP A 397 31.18 -23.93 7.90
N THR A 398 30.07 -24.18 7.19
CA THR A 398 29.73 -23.48 5.94
C THR A 398 28.53 -22.56 6.12
N SER A 399 28.74 -21.24 5.97
CA SER A 399 27.66 -20.25 5.91
C SER A 399 27.44 -19.75 4.48
N THR A 400 26.16 -19.59 4.08
CA THR A 400 25.79 -19.00 2.80
C THR A 400 24.85 -17.82 3.00
N ILE A 401 25.10 -16.72 2.27
CA ILE A 401 24.13 -15.64 2.12
C ILE A 401 23.29 -15.89 0.88
N THR A 402 21.98 -15.71 1.02
CA THR A 402 20.97 -15.86 -0.02
C THR A 402 20.07 -14.62 -0.03
N PHE A 403 19.80 -14.07 -1.20
CA PHE A 403 18.86 -12.96 -1.41
C PHE A 403 17.71 -13.42 -2.31
N TYR A 404 16.49 -13.19 -1.84
CA TYR A 404 15.25 -13.54 -2.51
C TYR A 404 14.53 -12.24 -2.89
N ASP A 405 14.55 -11.86 -4.16
CA ASP A 405 13.90 -10.65 -4.69
C ASP A 405 12.64 -10.94 -5.51
N ASP A 406 12.41 -12.21 -5.83
CA ASP A 406 11.32 -12.70 -6.65
C ASP A 406 11.10 -14.19 -6.35
N PRO A 407 9.86 -14.70 -6.25
CA PRO A 407 9.60 -16.10 -5.86
C PRO A 407 10.30 -17.15 -6.73
N ALA A 408 10.59 -16.85 -8.01
CA ALA A 408 11.16 -17.81 -8.94
C ALA A 408 12.69 -17.88 -8.94
N ARG A 409 13.39 -16.95 -8.26
CA ARG A 409 14.86 -16.88 -8.28
C ARG A 409 15.45 -16.50 -6.93
N ARG A 410 16.74 -16.80 -6.79
CA ARG A 410 17.55 -16.37 -5.65
C ARG A 410 18.98 -16.09 -6.07
N TYR A 411 19.63 -15.20 -5.35
CA TYR A 411 21.06 -14.91 -5.51
C TYR A 411 21.81 -15.46 -4.30
N ARG A 412 22.82 -16.30 -4.50
CA ARG A 412 23.50 -17.02 -3.42
C ARG A 412 25.02 -17.00 -3.55
N ARG A 413 25.72 -16.93 -2.42
CA ARG A 413 27.15 -17.26 -2.32
C ARG A 413 27.51 -17.83 -0.95
N THR A 414 28.61 -18.56 -0.89
CA THR A 414 29.27 -18.87 0.39
C THR A 414 29.89 -17.59 0.96
N LEU A 415 29.73 -17.38 2.27
CA LEU A 415 30.42 -16.33 3.01
C LEU A 415 31.79 -16.82 3.44
N ARG A 416 32.76 -15.90 3.55
CA ARG A 416 34.06 -16.18 4.15
C ARG A 416 33.97 -16.12 5.68
N ALA A 417 34.88 -16.80 6.37
CA ALA A 417 34.88 -16.85 7.84
C ALA A 417 34.96 -15.46 8.50
N GLU A 418 35.71 -14.51 7.90
CA GLU A 418 35.79 -13.14 8.38
C GLU A 418 34.48 -12.35 8.20
N GLU A 419 33.70 -12.65 7.16
CA GLU A 419 32.39 -12.01 6.92
C GLU A 419 31.36 -12.47 7.95
N VAL A 420 31.28 -13.79 8.18
CA VAL A 420 30.42 -14.40 9.20
C VAL A 420 30.80 -13.88 10.59
N LYS A 421 32.09 -13.86 10.92
CA LYS A 421 32.60 -13.32 12.18
C LYS A 421 32.29 -11.83 12.34
N GLY A 422 32.33 -11.05 11.26
CA GLY A 422 31.98 -9.63 11.28
C GLY A 422 30.53 -9.38 11.70
N VAL A 423 29.57 -10.05 11.05
CA VAL A 423 28.13 -9.89 11.36
C VAL A 423 27.77 -10.49 12.72
N THR A 424 28.26 -11.69 13.05
CA THR A 424 27.99 -12.32 14.36
C THR A 424 28.62 -11.55 15.53
N ASN A 425 29.79 -10.93 15.35
CA ASN A 425 30.36 -10.04 16.35
C ASN A 425 29.49 -8.78 16.54
N PHE A 426 29.04 -8.15 15.45
CA PHE A 426 28.16 -6.96 15.51
C PHE A 426 26.86 -7.26 16.28
N ILE A 427 26.18 -8.36 15.93
CA ILE A 427 24.95 -8.83 16.59
C ILE A 427 25.17 -8.99 18.09
N LYS A 428 26.29 -9.59 18.50
CA LYS A 428 26.64 -9.83 19.91
C LYS A 428 27.07 -8.56 20.65
N SER A 429 27.87 -7.69 20.03
CA SER A 429 28.37 -6.46 20.68
C SER A 429 27.30 -5.41 20.89
N GLU A 430 26.38 -5.28 19.93
CA GLU A 430 25.26 -4.33 19.96
C GLU A 430 24.02 -4.91 20.65
N LYS A 431 24.09 -6.19 21.07
CA LYS A 431 22.99 -6.96 21.67
C LYS A 431 21.70 -6.91 20.85
N VAL A 432 21.81 -7.15 19.55
CA VAL A 432 20.68 -7.03 18.60
C VAL A 432 19.49 -7.87 19.05
N ASP A 433 19.72 -9.10 19.54
CA ASP A 433 18.67 -10.00 20.03
C ASP A 433 17.92 -9.47 21.28
N ASP A 434 18.48 -8.49 22.02
CA ASP A 434 17.84 -7.84 23.17
C ASP A 434 17.15 -6.51 22.82
N LEU A 435 17.21 -6.05 21.57
CA LEU A 435 16.51 -4.84 21.13
C LEU A 435 14.99 -5.05 21.12
N GLY A 436 14.25 -4.00 21.48
CA GLY A 436 12.80 -3.93 21.26
C GLY A 436 12.45 -3.56 19.81
N PRO A 437 11.17 -3.53 19.44
CA PRO A 437 10.74 -3.03 18.15
C PRO A 437 11.05 -1.52 17.99
N LEU A 438 11.59 -1.13 16.83
CA LEU A 438 11.64 0.26 16.41
C LEU A 438 10.28 0.63 15.79
N SER A 439 9.42 1.29 16.57
CA SER A 439 8.14 1.83 16.12
C SER A 439 8.20 3.36 16.02
N GLN A 440 8.48 3.87 14.82
CA GLN A 440 8.42 5.31 14.53
C GLN A 440 7.05 5.71 13.97
N THR A 441 6.54 6.88 14.38
CA THR A 441 5.41 7.60 13.76
C THR A 441 5.86 8.42 12.54
N VAL A 442 6.44 7.72 11.57
CA VAL A 442 6.67 8.22 10.20
C VAL A 442 5.55 7.73 9.28
N PHE A 443 5.40 8.36 8.13
CA PHE A 443 4.48 7.90 7.09
C PHE A 443 4.75 6.43 6.71
N ASP A 444 3.70 5.77 6.22
CA ASP A 444 3.72 4.41 5.71
C ASP A 444 4.87 4.22 4.72
N GLY A 445 5.70 3.20 4.95
CA GLY A 445 7.01 3.04 4.31
C GLY A 445 7.45 1.58 4.27
N MET A 446 8.77 1.37 4.28
CA MET A 446 9.38 0.04 4.26
C MET A 446 9.61 -0.45 5.69
N GLN A 447 9.07 -1.62 6.01
CA GLN A 447 9.23 -2.29 7.29
C GLN A 447 10.22 -3.44 7.14
N TYR A 448 10.93 -3.75 8.22
CA TYR A 448 11.88 -4.85 8.26
C TYR A 448 11.71 -5.69 9.54
N GLU A 449 12.07 -6.96 9.45
CA GLU A 449 12.31 -7.81 10.61
C GLU A 449 13.69 -8.45 10.50
N TYR A 450 14.53 -8.19 11.50
CA TYR A 450 15.66 -9.07 11.74
C TYR A 450 15.16 -10.31 12.46
N VAL A 451 15.51 -11.50 11.98
CA VAL A 451 15.15 -12.77 12.61
C VAL A 451 16.39 -13.62 12.82
N HIS A 452 16.61 -14.11 14.03
CA HIS A 452 17.69 -15.02 14.40
C HIS A 452 17.08 -16.35 14.85
N LEU A 453 17.39 -17.42 14.11
CA LEU A 453 16.94 -18.78 14.38
C LEU A 453 18.10 -19.69 14.74
N THR A 454 17.89 -20.49 15.78
CA THR A 454 18.72 -21.66 16.13
C THR A 454 17.83 -22.91 16.06
N LYS A 455 18.38 -24.10 16.31
CA LYS A 455 17.58 -25.35 16.37
C LYS A 455 16.40 -25.32 17.36
N ASN A 456 16.49 -24.53 18.42
CA ASN A 456 15.56 -24.58 19.56
C ASN A 456 14.88 -23.24 19.88
N GLN A 457 15.35 -22.12 19.33
CA GLN A 457 14.90 -20.77 19.70
C GLN A 457 14.92 -19.85 18.48
N GLY A 458 13.86 -19.05 18.31
CA GLY A 458 13.77 -17.99 17.30
C GLY A 458 13.51 -16.63 17.95
N ARG A 459 14.25 -15.61 17.52
CA ARG A 459 14.13 -14.21 17.96
C ARG A 459 13.80 -13.32 16.75
N ARG A 460 12.86 -12.38 16.89
CA ARG A 460 12.66 -11.29 15.91
C ARG A 460 12.82 -9.90 16.52
N VAL A 461 13.28 -8.95 15.72
CA VAL A 461 13.32 -7.52 16.01
C VAL A 461 12.70 -6.77 14.84
N PHE A 462 11.52 -6.19 15.06
CA PHE A 462 10.80 -5.41 14.05
C PHE A 462 11.32 -3.97 13.96
N MET A 463 11.30 -3.40 12.75
CA MET A 463 11.78 -2.06 12.45
C MET A 463 10.88 -1.37 11.43
N ASN A 464 10.22 -0.27 11.83
CA ASN A 464 9.56 0.65 10.89
C ASN A 464 10.59 1.68 10.38
N ASN A 465 10.85 1.71 9.08
CA ASN A 465 11.77 2.66 8.39
C ASN A 465 13.13 2.90 9.11
N PRO A 466 13.93 1.86 9.39
CA PRO A 466 15.25 2.02 10.01
C PRO A 466 16.18 2.84 9.12
N GLY A 467 16.79 3.89 9.70
CA GLY A 467 17.64 4.86 9.01
C GLY A 467 16.96 6.20 8.75
N GLU A 468 15.62 6.26 8.80
CA GLU A 468 14.84 7.48 8.61
C GLU A 468 14.59 8.23 9.93
N SER A 469 14.30 9.53 9.80
CA SER A 469 14.09 10.47 10.90
C SER A 469 15.18 10.32 11.98
N ASP A 470 14.82 10.20 13.26
CA ASP A 470 15.77 10.11 14.37
C ASP A 470 16.46 8.73 14.51
N SER A 471 16.25 7.79 13.56
CA SER A 471 16.90 6.47 13.57
C SER A 471 18.15 6.38 12.68
N GLY A 472 18.51 7.46 11.97
CA GLY A 472 19.74 7.53 11.17
C GLY A 472 20.99 7.21 11.99
N GLY A 473 21.78 6.23 11.54
CA GLY A 473 22.96 5.74 12.24
C GLY A 473 22.69 4.90 13.49
N SER A 474 21.44 4.58 13.83
CA SER A 474 21.08 3.71 14.97
C SER A 474 21.55 2.26 14.78
N VAL A 475 21.43 1.43 15.83
CA VAL A 475 21.76 -0.02 15.71
C VAL A 475 20.91 -0.70 14.63
N TYR A 476 19.63 -0.33 14.51
CA TYR A 476 18.69 -0.85 13.53
C TYR A 476 19.11 -0.53 12.08
N ASP A 477 19.52 0.71 11.83
CA ASP A 477 20.09 1.16 10.54
C ASP A 477 21.41 0.41 10.23
N ARG A 478 22.36 0.40 11.18
CA ARG A 478 23.66 -0.30 11.02
C ARG A 478 23.50 -1.81 10.78
N LEU A 479 22.49 -2.44 11.38
CA LEU A 479 22.11 -3.83 11.16
C LEU A 479 21.66 -4.05 9.71
N CYS A 480 20.70 -3.25 9.23
CA CYS A 480 20.23 -3.28 7.84
C CYS A 480 21.40 -3.05 6.87
N GLY A 481 22.25 -2.06 7.15
CA GLY A 481 23.45 -1.74 6.38
C GLY A 481 24.45 -2.90 6.30
N SER A 482 24.58 -3.71 7.34
CA SER A 482 25.49 -4.86 7.39
C SER A 482 25.06 -6.01 6.48
N PHE A 483 23.78 -6.37 6.47
CA PHE A 483 23.26 -7.37 5.53
C PHE A 483 23.40 -6.92 4.07
N HIS A 484 22.98 -5.69 3.77
CA HIS A 484 23.10 -5.12 2.43
C HIS A 484 24.57 -4.97 1.99
N LYS A 485 25.50 -4.73 2.92
CA LYS A 485 26.94 -4.71 2.63
C LYS A 485 27.42 -6.08 2.14
N LEU A 486 27.05 -7.18 2.82
CA LEU A 486 27.46 -8.53 2.40
C LEU A 486 26.98 -8.90 0.99
N LEU A 487 25.77 -8.50 0.58
CA LEU A 487 25.30 -8.73 -0.80
C LEU A 487 26.15 -8.01 -1.86
N ARG A 488 26.67 -6.83 -1.53
CA ARG A 488 27.39 -5.97 -2.47
C ARG A 488 28.91 -6.12 -2.44
N ASP A 489 29.48 -6.77 -1.43
CA ASP A 489 30.94 -6.86 -1.22
C ASP A 489 31.61 -7.99 -2.04
N ALA A 490 30.85 -8.97 -2.53
CA ALA A 490 31.34 -9.99 -3.46
C ALA A 490 30.25 -10.46 -4.44
N PRO A 491 30.61 -10.90 -5.67
CA PRO A 491 29.65 -11.41 -6.65
C PRO A 491 28.78 -12.56 -6.13
N LEU A 492 27.51 -12.55 -6.51
CA LEU A 492 26.53 -13.57 -6.18
C LEU A 492 26.33 -14.53 -7.36
N THR A 493 25.84 -15.74 -7.10
CA THR A 493 25.38 -16.67 -8.16
C THR A 493 23.88 -16.62 -8.23
N ILE A 494 23.30 -16.35 -9.40
CA ILE A 494 21.85 -16.49 -9.59
C ILE A 494 21.47 -17.95 -9.80
N GLU A 495 20.40 -18.37 -9.15
CA GLU A 495 19.77 -19.68 -9.29
C GLU A 495 18.27 -19.49 -9.56
N TYR A 496 17.70 -20.31 -10.46
CA TYR A 496 16.27 -20.49 -10.67
C TYR A 496 15.89 -21.93 -10.30
N PRO A 497 15.59 -22.25 -9.03
CA PRO A 497 15.48 -23.63 -8.58
C PRO A 497 14.39 -24.44 -9.30
N ASP A 498 13.21 -23.85 -9.50
CA ASP A 498 12.07 -24.53 -10.13
C ASP A 498 12.24 -24.73 -11.65
N LEU A 499 13.15 -23.96 -12.27
CA LEU A 499 13.48 -24.08 -13.70
C LEU A 499 14.68 -25.01 -13.95
N ALA A 500 15.39 -25.45 -12.92
CA ALA A 500 16.62 -26.24 -13.07
C ALA A 500 16.42 -27.58 -13.82
N ASN A 501 15.20 -28.11 -13.80
CA ASN A 501 14.81 -29.34 -14.51
C ASN A 501 14.07 -29.09 -15.84
N LEU A 502 13.86 -27.83 -16.22
CA LEU A 502 13.19 -27.49 -17.48
C LEU A 502 14.15 -27.83 -18.66
N PRO A 503 13.70 -28.57 -19.70
CA PRO A 503 14.58 -28.99 -20.79
C PRO A 503 15.31 -27.81 -21.45
N GLY A 504 16.63 -27.96 -21.62
CA GLY A 504 17.49 -26.95 -22.26
C GLY A 504 17.61 -25.62 -21.50
N PHE A 505 17.26 -25.58 -20.20
CA PHE A 505 17.21 -24.33 -19.43
C PHE A 505 18.59 -23.72 -19.18
N GLU A 506 18.77 -22.46 -19.58
CA GLU A 506 19.97 -21.67 -19.34
C GLU A 506 19.64 -20.21 -18.99
N VAL A 507 20.40 -19.64 -18.06
CA VAL A 507 20.43 -18.19 -17.82
C VAL A 507 21.47 -17.60 -18.78
N LEU A 508 21.03 -17.02 -19.90
CA LEU A 508 21.92 -16.44 -20.90
C LEU A 508 22.47 -15.08 -20.47
N ILE A 509 21.62 -14.23 -19.87
CA ILE A 509 21.99 -12.88 -19.42
C ILE A 509 21.33 -12.60 -18.07
N ALA A 510 22.15 -12.34 -17.05
CA ALA A 510 21.74 -11.79 -15.76
C ALA A 510 22.75 -10.72 -15.32
N ASP A 511 22.62 -9.52 -15.89
CA ASP A 511 23.56 -8.40 -15.75
C ASP A 511 22.82 -7.17 -15.21
N GLU A 512 23.26 -6.62 -14.08
CA GLU A 512 22.60 -5.47 -13.43
C GLU A 512 22.87 -4.13 -14.16
N ARG A 513 23.83 -4.09 -15.09
CA ARG A 513 24.21 -2.88 -15.85
C ARG A 513 23.18 -2.49 -16.92
N PHE A 514 22.25 -3.39 -17.25
CA PHE A 514 21.15 -3.08 -18.17
C PHE A 514 19.99 -4.04 -17.98
N ARG A 515 18.76 -3.55 -18.11
CA ARG A 515 17.58 -4.41 -18.06
C ARG A 515 17.28 -4.96 -19.45
N VAL A 516 17.26 -6.28 -19.63
CA VAL A 516 16.74 -6.91 -20.85
C VAL A 516 15.21 -6.78 -20.85
N LEU A 517 14.64 -6.21 -21.91
CA LEU A 517 13.21 -5.96 -22.05
C LEU A 517 12.57 -6.79 -23.17
N ASN A 518 13.28 -6.99 -24.29
CA ASN A 518 12.83 -7.84 -25.39
C ASN A 518 14.05 -8.52 -26.04
N TYR A 519 13.84 -9.72 -26.59
CA TYR A 519 14.79 -10.42 -27.46
C TYR A 519 14.22 -10.50 -28.89
N TRP A 520 15.11 -10.54 -29.88
CA TRP A 520 14.79 -10.76 -31.27
C TRP A 520 15.93 -11.52 -31.95
N LYS A 521 15.57 -12.44 -32.86
CA LYS A 521 16.53 -13.19 -33.67
C LYS A 521 15.96 -13.55 -35.03
N GLU A 522 16.75 -13.40 -36.08
CA GLU A 522 16.48 -13.86 -37.44
C GLU A 522 17.75 -14.47 -38.05
N GLY A 523 17.73 -15.78 -38.32
CA GLY A 523 18.90 -16.53 -38.76
C GLY A 523 20.04 -16.45 -37.73
N THR A 524 21.19 -15.89 -38.13
CA THR A 524 22.35 -15.68 -37.25
C THR A 524 22.36 -14.30 -36.58
N GLU A 525 21.43 -13.39 -36.92
CA GLU A 525 21.39 -12.08 -36.30
C GLU A 525 20.53 -12.10 -35.03
N GLU A 526 21.10 -11.65 -33.91
CA GLU A 526 20.38 -11.45 -32.65
C GLU A 526 20.48 -10.01 -32.16
N ARG A 527 19.38 -9.51 -31.58
CA ARG A 527 19.29 -8.16 -31.02
C ARG A 527 18.49 -8.17 -29.72
N LEU A 528 18.94 -7.38 -28.76
CA LEU A 528 18.30 -7.15 -27.48
C LEU A 528 17.76 -5.73 -27.42
N ARG A 529 16.53 -5.56 -26.91
CA ARG A 529 16.09 -4.26 -26.40
C ARG A 529 16.47 -4.17 -24.94
N ILE A 530 17.32 -3.20 -24.61
CA ILE A 530 17.79 -3.00 -23.25
C ILE A 530 17.47 -1.59 -22.75
N TYR A 531 17.39 -1.46 -21.43
CA TYR A 531 17.41 -0.17 -20.74
C TYR A 531 18.75 -0.05 -20.02
N LEU A 532 19.60 0.89 -20.44
CA LEU A 532 20.94 1.06 -19.87
C LEU A 532 20.86 1.69 -18.48
N THR A 533 21.60 1.12 -17.52
CA THR A 533 21.90 1.80 -16.26
C THR A 533 23.30 2.43 -16.39
N ARG A 534 23.46 3.71 -16.04
CA ARG A 534 24.78 4.37 -16.08
C ARG A 534 25.64 3.79 -14.97
N ASN A 535 26.68 3.02 -15.31
CA ASN A 535 28.03 3.49 -15.00
C ASN A 535 29.15 2.80 -15.80
N ARG A 536 30.34 3.40 -15.77
CA ARG A 536 31.57 2.91 -16.41
C ARG A 536 32.28 1.89 -15.51
N GLY A 537 32.48 0.68 -16.00
CA GLY A 537 33.21 -0.39 -15.32
C GLY A 537 33.39 -1.63 -16.23
N SER A 538 34.51 -2.34 -16.07
CA SER A 538 35.05 -3.29 -17.06
C SER A 538 34.15 -4.47 -17.44
N ALA A 539 34.42 -5.01 -18.64
CA ALA A 539 33.86 -6.19 -19.33
C ALA A 539 32.93 -7.15 -18.56
N ALA A 540 31.83 -7.54 -19.23
CA ALA A 540 31.09 -8.74 -18.86
C ALA A 540 31.98 -9.97 -19.06
N VAL A 541 32.03 -10.87 -18.09
CA VAL A 541 32.47 -12.25 -18.33
C VAL A 541 31.23 -13.12 -18.23
N VAL A 542 30.68 -13.49 -19.38
CA VAL A 542 29.62 -14.50 -19.47
C VAL A 542 30.23 -15.85 -19.11
N ILE A 543 30.13 -16.23 -17.83
CA ILE A 543 30.38 -17.60 -17.39
C ILE A 543 29.03 -18.31 -17.32
N SER A 544 28.51 -18.67 -18.50
CA SER A 544 27.32 -19.50 -18.62
C SER A 544 27.65 -20.92 -18.16
N THR A 545 27.12 -21.31 -17.01
CA THR A 545 27.04 -22.72 -16.59
C THR A 545 25.55 -23.08 -16.57
N PRO A 546 25.14 -24.30 -16.96
CA PRO A 546 23.72 -24.67 -16.88
C PRO A 546 23.13 -24.39 -15.50
N GLY A 547 22.01 -23.65 -15.46
CA GLY A 547 21.32 -23.23 -14.23
C GLY A 547 22.03 -22.18 -13.34
N ARG A 548 23.22 -21.68 -13.68
CA ARG A 548 23.99 -20.73 -12.83
C ARG A 548 24.76 -19.67 -13.63
N ALA A 549 24.59 -18.40 -13.24
CA ALA A 549 25.40 -17.28 -13.72
C ALA A 549 25.92 -16.42 -12.54
N ARG A 550 27.03 -15.71 -12.75
CA ARG A 550 27.68 -14.88 -11.71
C ARG A 550 27.31 -13.41 -11.86
N ALA A 551 26.46 -12.90 -10.98
CA ALA A 551 26.05 -11.49 -10.92
C ALA A 551 27.11 -10.64 -10.19
N ILE A 552 27.45 -9.48 -10.76
CA ILE A 552 28.39 -8.50 -10.19
C ILE A 552 27.62 -7.18 -10.02
N SER A 553 27.57 -6.63 -8.81
CA SER A 553 26.60 -5.58 -8.43
C SER A 553 27.23 -4.23 -8.04
N ARG A 554 26.56 -3.13 -8.42
CA ARG A 554 26.22 -1.89 -7.65
C ARG A 554 25.64 -0.80 -8.60
N VAL A 555 24.68 0.01 -8.11
CA VAL A 555 23.71 0.88 -8.85
C VAL A 555 23.71 2.29 -8.18
N PRO A 556 23.35 3.48 -8.78
CA PRO A 556 22.46 3.83 -9.92
C PRO A 556 23.15 4.67 -11.04
N LYS A 557 22.53 5.31 -12.07
CA LYS A 557 21.14 5.78 -12.42
C LYS A 557 20.92 5.67 -13.97
N PRO A 558 19.72 5.77 -14.59
CA PRO A 558 19.50 5.26 -15.97
C PRO A 558 19.81 6.20 -17.16
N GLU A 559 19.99 5.59 -18.35
CA GLU A 559 20.24 6.28 -19.63
C GLU A 559 19.48 5.66 -20.83
N GLY A 560 18.14 5.62 -20.73
CA GLY A 560 17.25 5.39 -21.86
C GLY A 560 17.18 3.96 -22.41
N LEU A 561 16.27 3.78 -23.38
CA LEU A 561 16.04 2.53 -24.12
C LEU A 561 16.96 2.49 -25.34
N LYS A 562 17.61 1.35 -25.60
CA LYS A 562 18.43 1.13 -26.81
C LYS A 562 18.28 -0.29 -27.34
N TRP A 563 18.48 -0.46 -28.64
CA TRP A 563 18.70 -1.75 -29.26
C TRP A 563 20.19 -2.04 -29.34
N VAL A 564 20.59 -3.25 -28.97
CA VAL A 564 21.98 -3.69 -28.98
C VAL A 564 22.15 -5.09 -29.56
N SER A 565 23.31 -5.36 -30.14
CA SER A 565 23.79 -6.71 -30.44
C SER A 565 24.96 -7.04 -29.53
N ILE A 566 25.06 -8.29 -29.07
CA ILE A 566 26.25 -8.76 -28.33
C ILE A 566 27.18 -9.45 -29.34
N LYS A 567 28.43 -9.00 -29.44
CA LYS A 567 29.46 -9.61 -30.29
C LYS A 567 30.75 -9.73 -29.51
N ASN A 568 31.32 -10.94 -29.43
CA ASN A 568 32.56 -11.21 -28.68
C ASN A 568 32.54 -10.67 -27.23
N GLY A 569 31.38 -10.67 -26.57
CA GLY A 569 31.17 -10.13 -25.22
C GLY A 569 31.04 -8.60 -25.13
N ALA A 570 31.19 -7.87 -26.23
CA ALA A 570 30.94 -6.42 -26.31
C ALA A 570 29.47 -6.14 -26.66
N ILE A 571 28.93 -5.04 -26.12
CA ILE A 571 27.58 -4.55 -26.40
C ILE A 571 27.67 -3.40 -27.41
N GLU A 572 27.20 -3.64 -28.63
CA GLU A 572 27.18 -2.65 -29.70
C GLU A 572 25.76 -2.12 -29.90
N THR A 573 25.58 -0.79 -29.95
CA THR A 573 24.27 -0.21 -30.33
C THR A 573 23.96 -0.57 -31.79
N THR A 574 22.77 -1.09 -32.04
CA THR A 574 22.32 -1.51 -33.37
C THR A 574 20.96 -0.89 -33.69
N ARG A 575 20.51 -1.04 -34.94
CA ARG A 575 19.18 -0.60 -35.35
C ARG A 575 18.12 -1.54 -34.78
N ARG A 576 16.93 -1.01 -34.48
CA ARG A 576 15.76 -1.82 -34.13
C ARG A 576 15.40 -2.82 -35.25
N PRO A 577 14.92 -4.05 -34.93
CA PRO A 577 14.37 -4.96 -35.94
C PRO A 577 13.06 -4.45 -36.56
N ALA A 578 12.79 -4.82 -37.82
CA ALA A 578 11.63 -4.33 -38.56
C ALA A 578 10.27 -4.78 -37.99
N VAL A 579 10.22 -5.93 -37.30
CA VAL A 579 9.01 -6.45 -36.64
C VAL A 579 8.61 -5.63 -35.40
N PHE A 580 9.52 -4.82 -34.85
CA PHE A 580 9.19 -3.89 -33.77
C PHE A 580 8.78 -2.52 -34.37
N PRO A 581 7.78 -1.84 -33.79
CA PRO A 581 7.31 -0.53 -34.26
C PRO A 581 8.39 0.53 -34.28
N SER A 582 8.22 1.57 -35.11
CA SER A 582 9.13 2.72 -35.19
C SER A 582 9.53 3.25 -33.79
N GLU A 583 10.76 3.72 -33.64
CA GLU A 583 11.20 4.49 -32.45
C GLU A 583 10.66 5.91 -32.52
N ASP A 584 10.35 6.37 -33.73
CA ASP A 584 9.49 7.51 -33.99
C ASP A 584 8.24 7.04 -34.79
N PRO A 585 7.23 6.45 -34.14
CA PRO A 585 5.90 6.23 -34.70
C PRO A 585 5.05 7.50 -34.63
N HIS A 586 5.68 8.64 -34.32
CA HIS A 586 5.09 9.93 -34.05
C HIS A 586 5.62 11.03 -34.99
N SER A 587 6.40 10.71 -36.03
CA SER A 587 7.07 11.71 -36.89
C SER A 587 6.13 12.69 -37.61
N VAL A 588 4.85 12.34 -37.69
CA VAL A 588 3.76 13.18 -38.23
C VAL A 588 2.84 13.76 -37.14
N VAL A 589 3.00 13.33 -35.89
CA VAL A 589 2.23 13.74 -34.70
C VAL A 589 3.06 14.76 -33.90
N PRO A 590 2.65 16.02 -33.76
CA PRO A 590 3.45 17.05 -33.11
C PRO A 590 3.92 16.67 -31.70
N ASP A 591 5.19 16.90 -31.38
CA ASP A 591 5.78 16.62 -30.05
C ASP A 591 4.96 17.21 -28.90
N LYS A 592 4.39 18.40 -29.09
CA LYS A 592 3.49 19.02 -28.12
C LYS A 592 2.23 18.17 -27.86
N PHE A 593 1.61 17.62 -28.90
CA PHE A 593 0.46 16.72 -28.71
C PHE A 593 0.86 15.49 -27.92
N GLN A 594 2.03 14.91 -28.21
CA GLN A 594 2.53 13.76 -27.46
C GLN A 594 2.70 14.11 -25.99
N LYS A 595 3.47 15.17 -25.70
CA LYS A 595 3.77 15.64 -24.34
C LYS A 595 2.52 15.99 -23.53
N ASP A 596 1.58 16.70 -24.13
CA ASP A 596 0.34 17.11 -23.47
C ASP A 596 -0.63 15.93 -23.21
N ASN A 597 -0.33 14.73 -23.75
CA ASN A 597 -1.18 13.54 -23.66
C ASN A 597 -0.45 12.25 -23.24
N GLU A 598 0.78 12.30 -22.71
CA GLU A 598 1.59 11.10 -22.41
C GLU A 598 0.84 10.12 -21.49
N ASP A 599 0.20 10.64 -20.45
CA ASP A 599 -0.60 9.86 -19.48
C ASP A 599 -1.97 9.40 -20.01
N ARG A 600 -2.44 9.92 -21.16
CA ARG A 600 -3.74 9.60 -21.76
C ARG A 600 -3.67 8.53 -22.87
N GLN A 601 -2.47 8.08 -23.26
CA GLN A 601 -2.29 7.12 -24.35
C GLN A 601 -2.25 5.65 -23.86
N PRO A 602 -3.00 4.72 -24.48
CA PRO A 602 -2.87 3.29 -24.18
C PRO A 602 -1.55 2.71 -24.73
N PRO A 603 -1.02 1.62 -24.14
CA PRO A 603 0.12 0.88 -24.70
C PRO A 603 -0.20 0.37 -26.13
N GLY A 604 0.75 0.46 -27.06
CA GLY A 604 0.60 -0.13 -28.40
C GLY A 604 0.23 0.82 -29.56
N LEU A 605 0.48 2.13 -29.42
CA LEU A 605 0.15 3.21 -30.38
C LEU A 605 0.50 3.02 -31.87
N TRP A 606 1.26 1.99 -32.24
CA TRP A 606 1.60 1.67 -33.62
C TRP A 606 0.45 1.03 -34.40
N ALA A 607 -0.52 0.39 -33.72
CA ALA A 607 -1.71 -0.17 -34.35
C ALA A 607 -2.66 0.90 -34.95
N LEU A 608 -2.35 2.18 -34.73
CA LEU A 608 -3.10 3.35 -35.18
C LEU A 608 -2.43 4.06 -36.38
N THR A 609 -1.61 3.36 -37.15
CA THR A 609 -0.98 3.89 -38.37
C THR A 609 -1.51 3.12 -39.58
N GLN A 610 -2.05 3.83 -40.57
CA GLN A 610 -2.60 3.26 -41.80
C GLN A 610 -2.12 4.05 -43.02
N GLY A 611 -1.28 3.42 -43.84
CA GLY A 611 -0.58 4.08 -44.93
C GLY A 611 0.25 5.28 -44.42
N PRO A 612 0.17 6.47 -45.05
CA PRO A 612 0.90 7.66 -44.62
C PRO A 612 0.22 8.43 -43.47
N ALA A 613 -0.87 7.90 -42.88
CA ALA A 613 -1.65 8.57 -41.85
C ALA A 613 -1.52 7.87 -40.49
N THR A 614 -1.39 8.68 -39.44
CA THR A 614 -1.32 8.25 -38.04
C THR A 614 -2.51 8.83 -37.29
N TYR A 615 -3.13 8.04 -36.42
CA TYR A 615 -4.34 8.41 -35.70
C TYR A 615 -4.09 8.36 -34.19
N ARG A 616 -4.69 9.27 -33.42
CA ARG A 616 -4.55 9.35 -31.94
C ARG A 616 -5.83 9.87 -31.31
N ALA A 617 -6.16 9.41 -30.10
CA ALA A 617 -7.14 10.11 -29.26
C ALA A 617 -6.40 11.01 -28.26
N GLY A 618 -6.96 12.17 -27.94
CA GLY A 618 -6.38 13.11 -26.97
C GLY A 618 -6.75 14.56 -27.26
N GLU A 619 -6.17 15.46 -26.46
CA GLU A 619 -6.38 16.89 -26.52
C GLU A 619 -5.39 17.58 -27.45
N PHE A 620 -5.89 18.32 -28.45
CA PHE A 620 -5.06 19.14 -29.32
C PHE A 620 -5.76 20.45 -29.65
N ARG A 621 -5.01 21.57 -29.67
CA ARG A 621 -5.53 22.91 -30.03
C ARG A 621 -6.84 23.28 -29.30
N GLY A 622 -6.98 22.87 -28.03
CA GLY A 622 -8.16 23.13 -27.19
C GLY A 622 -9.38 22.23 -27.46
N LYS A 623 -9.21 21.09 -28.13
CA LYS A 623 -10.27 20.09 -28.35
C LYS A 623 -9.81 18.68 -28.00
N GLU A 624 -10.59 17.96 -27.21
CA GLU A 624 -10.41 16.54 -26.90
C GLU A 624 -11.17 15.65 -27.88
N GLY A 625 -10.49 14.68 -28.49
CA GLY A 625 -11.10 13.79 -29.45
C GLY A 625 -10.11 12.93 -30.24
N PHE A 626 -10.59 12.33 -31.32
CA PHE A 626 -9.84 11.44 -32.20
C PHE A 626 -9.33 12.20 -33.43
N TRP A 627 -8.02 12.25 -33.60
CA TRP A 627 -7.29 13.04 -34.58
C TRP A 627 -6.59 12.17 -35.62
N LYS A 628 -6.45 12.72 -36.82
CA LYS A 628 -5.65 12.20 -37.93
C LYS A 628 -4.51 13.15 -38.28
N PHE A 629 -3.32 12.59 -38.36
CA PHE A 629 -2.07 13.26 -38.68
C PHE A 629 -1.48 12.67 -39.97
N GLN A 630 -0.94 13.50 -40.85
CA GLN A 630 -0.26 13.08 -42.08
C GLN A 630 0.81 14.11 -42.44
N ALA A 631 1.99 13.66 -42.87
CA ALA A 631 3.07 14.55 -43.30
C ALA A 631 2.59 15.54 -44.37
N GLY A 632 2.91 16.83 -44.19
CA GLY A 632 2.54 17.91 -45.12
C GLY A 632 1.05 18.26 -45.15
N LYS A 633 0.23 17.81 -44.18
CA LYS A 633 -1.18 18.19 -44.04
C LYS A 633 -1.48 18.69 -42.63
N GLU A 634 -2.46 19.59 -42.52
CA GLU A 634 -2.96 20.01 -41.21
C GLU A 634 -3.63 18.83 -40.46
N PRO A 635 -3.40 18.71 -39.14
CA PRO A 635 -4.08 17.73 -38.30
C PRO A 635 -5.61 17.87 -38.38
N THR A 636 -6.30 16.76 -38.64
CA THR A 636 -7.75 16.73 -38.83
C THR A 636 -8.42 16.06 -37.63
N LEU A 637 -9.32 16.77 -36.96
CA LEU A 637 -10.21 16.19 -35.95
C LEU A 637 -11.30 15.37 -36.64
N LEU A 638 -11.45 14.11 -36.24
CA LEU A 638 -12.41 13.16 -36.82
C LEU A 638 -13.68 13.03 -35.96
N ALA A 639 -13.52 12.99 -34.64
CA ALA A 639 -14.63 12.91 -33.67
C ALA A 639 -14.22 13.56 -32.34
N GLU A 640 -15.17 14.16 -31.63
CA GLU A 640 -14.97 14.78 -30.30
C GLU A 640 -15.41 13.84 -29.17
N ASP A 641 -14.84 14.01 -27.97
CA ASP A 641 -15.23 13.28 -26.74
C ASP A 641 -15.10 11.74 -26.85
N VAL A 642 -14.01 11.31 -27.49
CA VAL A 642 -13.70 9.90 -27.79
C VAL A 642 -12.26 9.51 -27.45
N PHE A 643 -12.10 8.26 -27.03
CA PHE A 643 -10.93 7.71 -26.36
C PHE A 643 -10.60 6.30 -26.88
N SER A 644 -9.42 5.80 -26.49
CA SER A 644 -8.96 4.42 -26.68
C SER A 644 -9.31 3.79 -28.04
N PRO A 645 -8.81 4.36 -29.15
CA PRO A 645 -9.14 3.93 -30.49
C PRO A 645 -8.47 2.60 -30.85
N ALA A 646 -9.12 1.84 -31.75
CA ALA A 646 -8.48 0.79 -32.56
C ALA A 646 -8.97 0.92 -34.02
N ILE A 647 -8.12 0.59 -34.99
CA ILE A 647 -8.42 0.75 -36.43
C ILE A 647 -8.34 -0.60 -37.16
N SER A 648 -9.23 -0.85 -38.12
CA SER A 648 -9.23 -2.05 -38.94
C SER A 648 -8.00 -2.12 -39.86
N GLY A 649 -7.53 -3.32 -40.16
CA GLY A 649 -6.35 -3.54 -41.01
C GLY A 649 -6.49 -3.04 -42.45
N ASP A 650 -7.70 -2.71 -42.91
CA ASP A 650 -7.97 -2.06 -44.20
C ASP A 650 -8.18 -0.54 -44.11
N GLY A 651 -8.03 0.04 -42.91
CA GLY A 651 -8.15 1.48 -42.64
C GLY A 651 -9.55 2.07 -42.84
N LYS A 652 -10.60 1.25 -43.00
CA LYS A 652 -11.97 1.75 -43.22
C LYS A 652 -12.76 2.02 -41.93
N TRP A 653 -12.46 1.31 -40.87
CA TRP A 653 -13.24 1.31 -39.63
C TRP A 653 -12.38 1.63 -38.43
N ALA A 654 -12.92 2.38 -37.49
CA ALA A 654 -12.40 2.49 -36.14
C ALA A 654 -13.45 2.08 -35.10
N ILE A 655 -13.00 1.53 -33.99
CA ILE A 655 -13.77 1.40 -32.75
C ILE A 655 -13.19 2.38 -31.74
N LEU A 656 -14.07 3.12 -31.08
CA LEU A 656 -13.75 4.19 -30.14
C LEU A 656 -14.58 3.99 -28.86
N ALA A 657 -14.00 4.31 -27.70
CA ALA A 657 -14.79 4.56 -26.49
C ALA A 657 -15.29 6.00 -26.52
N LYS A 658 -16.56 6.23 -26.20
CA LYS A 658 -17.17 7.57 -26.12
C LYS A 658 -17.79 7.77 -24.74
N ARG A 659 -17.61 8.94 -24.14
CA ARG A 659 -18.21 9.27 -22.84
C ARG A 659 -19.75 9.30 -22.96
N ASN A 660 -20.45 8.69 -22.01
CA ASN A 660 -21.91 8.55 -22.02
C ASN A 660 -22.59 9.66 -21.20
N GLY A 661 -22.63 10.86 -21.78
CA GLY A 661 -23.23 12.04 -21.15
C GLY A 661 -22.32 12.71 -20.10
N SER A 662 -22.81 13.81 -19.52
CA SER A 662 -22.01 14.70 -18.68
C SER A 662 -22.02 14.38 -17.18
N SER A 663 -22.93 13.52 -16.70
CA SER A 663 -23.16 13.30 -15.26
C SER A 663 -22.55 12.02 -14.70
N ASN A 664 -22.37 10.99 -15.52
CA ASN A 664 -22.11 9.62 -15.03
C ASN A 664 -20.71 9.10 -15.33
N ASN A 665 -19.90 9.81 -16.11
CA ASN A 665 -18.51 9.47 -16.46
C ASN A 665 -18.26 8.02 -16.96
N THR A 666 -19.31 7.30 -17.35
CA THR A 666 -19.26 5.99 -18.01
C THR A 666 -18.96 6.16 -19.49
N PHE A 667 -18.60 5.05 -20.14
CA PHE A 667 -18.29 5.02 -21.57
C PHE A 667 -19.17 4.00 -22.30
N VAL A 668 -19.42 4.26 -23.58
CA VAL A 668 -20.05 3.37 -24.56
C VAL A 668 -19.13 3.15 -25.76
N ILE A 669 -19.23 2.03 -26.47
CA ILE A 669 -18.49 1.84 -27.71
C ILE A 669 -19.26 2.43 -28.90
N VAL A 670 -18.54 3.17 -29.73
CA VAL A 670 -19.00 3.60 -31.06
C VAL A 670 -18.06 3.09 -32.15
N ARG A 671 -18.65 2.81 -33.32
CA ARG A 671 -17.94 2.38 -34.53
C ARG A 671 -17.98 3.50 -35.55
N MET A 672 -16.83 3.88 -36.08
CA MET A 672 -16.68 5.00 -37.01
C MET A 672 -16.21 4.51 -38.38
N ASN A 673 -16.89 4.96 -39.45
CA ASN A 673 -16.36 4.85 -40.81
C ASN A 673 -15.33 5.96 -41.06
N LEU A 674 -14.07 5.60 -41.30
CA LEU A 674 -12.97 6.56 -41.49
C LEU A 674 -12.99 7.26 -42.86
N GLY A 675 -13.81 6.78 -43.81
CA GLY A 675 -14.00 7.40 -45.12
C GLY A 675 -15.11 8.46 -45.13
N SER A 676 -16.24 8.19 -44.47
CA SER A 676 -17.40 9.10 -44.44
C SER A 676 -17.53 9.93 -43.15
N GLY A 677 -16.80 9.58 -42.09
CA GLY A 677 -16.94 10.19 -40.77
C GLY A 677 -18.15 9.69 -39.95
N ALA A 678 -18.98 8.80 -40.51
CA ALA A 678 -20.19 8.33 -39.85
C ALA A 678 -19.88 7.49 -38.59
N MET A 679 -20.39 7.91 -37.44
CA MET A 679 -20.38 7.14 -36.19
C MET A 679 -21.69 6.38 -36.01
N MET A 680 -21.62 5.13 -35.57
CA MET A 680 -22.75 4.27 -35.23
C MET A 680 -22.55 3.69 -33.81
N PRO A 681 -23.61 3.54 -33.01
CA PRO A 681 -23.52 2.83 -31.74
C PRO A 681 -23.18 1.35 -31.96
N VAL A 682 -22.58 0.74 -30.95
CA VAL A 682 -22.33 -0.71 -30.86
C VAL A 682 -23.04 -1.22 -29.61
N ASP A 683 -23.70 -2.38 -29.72
CA ASP A 683 -24.40 -3.02 -28.60
C ASP A 683 -23.41 -3.75 -27.67
N VAL A 684 -22.57 -2.96 -26.98
CA VAL A 684 -21.77 -3.37 -25.82
C VAL A 684 -22.26 -2.51 -24.65
N PRO A 685 -22.69 -3.10 -23.51
CA PRO A 685 -23.21 -2.32 -22.40
C PRO A 685 -22.16 -1.34 -21.83
N GLU A 686 -22.61 -0.22 -21.28
CA GLU A 686 -21.74 0.82 -20.72
C GLU A 686 -20.94 0.36 -19.50
N ALA A 687 -19.75 0.92 -19.31
CA ALA A 687 -18.92 0.68 -18.13
C ALA A 687 -18.07 1.91 -17.77
N ASP A 688 -17.57 1.97 -16.53
CA ASP A 688 -16.65 3.00 -16.05
C ASP A 688 -15.31 2.98 -16.81
N ARG A 689 -14.82 1.77 -17.13
CA ARG A 689 -13.66 1.57 -18.00
C ARG A 689 -14.07 0.68 -19.18
N LEU A 690 -14.13 1.29 -20.35
CA LEU A 690 -14.48 0.63 -21.62
C LEU A 690 -13.47 1.09 -22.68
N TYR A 691 -12.75 0.16 -23.31
CA TYR A 691 -11.74 0.52 -24.29
C TYR A 691 -11.48 -0.56 -25.35
N ALA A 692 -11.06 -0.12 -26.54
CA ALA A 692 -10.59 -1.00 -27.60
C ALA A 692 -9.13 -1.41 -27.33
N ILE A 693 -8.81 -2.68 -27.57
CA ILE A 693 -7.46 -3.22 -27.40
C ILE A 693 -6.78 -3.34 -28.77
N VAL A 694 -7.38 -4.09 -29.70
CA VAL A 694 -6.74 -4.41 -31.00
C VAL A 694 -7.78 -4.83 -32.04
N TYR A 695 -7.41 -4.75 -33.32
CA TYR A 695 -8.14 -5.38 -34.43
C TYR A 695 -7.53 -6.74 -34.76
N ILE A 696 -8.35 -7.80 -34.73
CA ILE A 696 -7.99 -9.17 -35.08
C ILE A 696 -8.36 -9.38 -36.55
N ALA A 697 -7.35 -9.36 -37.42
CA ALA A 697 -7.53 -9.38 -38.88
C ALA A 697 -8.11 -10.71 -39.37
N GLU A 698 -7.72 -11.82 -38.75
CA GLU A 698 -8.10 -13.19 -39.06
C GLU A 698 -9.60 -13.45 -38.82
N GLN A 699 -10.21 -12.68 -37.90
CA GLN A 699 -11.63 -12.72 -37.57
C GLN A 699 -12.44 -11.54 -38.16
N LYS A 700 -11.76 -10.47 -38.60
CA LYS A 700 -12.34 -9.15 -38.94
C LYS A 700 -13.12 -8.50 -37.78
N ARG A 701 -12.62 -8.66 -36.55
CA ARG A 701 -13.25 -8.15 -35.33
C ARG A 701 -12.30 -7.28 -34.52
N PHE A 702 -12.85 -6.34 -33.78
CA PHE A 702 -12.16 -5.61 -32.73
C PHE A 702 -12.34 -6.31 -31.39
N LEU A 703 -11.28 -6.39 -30.60
CA LEU A 703 -11.34 -6.79 -29.21
C LEU A 703 -11.56 -5.53 -28.35
N VAL A 704 -12.66 -5.53 -27.60
CA VAL A 704 -13.04 -4.51 -26.61
C VAL A 704 -12.99 -5.16 -25.23
N VAL A 705 -12.64 -4.39 -24.21
CA VAL A 705 -12.77 -4.81 -22.80
C VAL A 705 -13.63 -3.82 -22.03
N ARG A 706 -14.44 -4.34 -21.12
CA ARG A 706 -15.21 -3.57 -20.14
C ARG A 706 -14.96 -4.08 -18.72
N VAL A 707 -14.80 -3.16 -17.78
CA VAL A 707 -14.62 -3.47 -16.35
C VAL A 707 -15.16 -2.29 -15.53
N LYS A 708 -15.71 -2.58 -14.34
CA LYS A 708 -16.04 -1.52 -13.39
C LYS A 708 -14.76 -0.84 -12.88
N ASP A 709 -14.86 0.43 -12.53
CA ASP A 709 -13.84 1.11 -11.74
C ASP A 709 -14.26 1.01 -10.26
N PRO A 710 -13.46 0.45 -9.35
CA PRO A 710 -13.78 0.55 -7.92
C PRO A 710 -13.73 2.01 -7.44
N ASP A 711 -12.97 2.87 -8.11
CA ASP A 711 -12.65 4.23 -7.72
C ASP A 711 -13.39 5.27 -8.58
N THR A 712 -14.66 5.03 -8.94
CA THR A 712 -15.47 5.89 -9.84
C THR A 712 -15.62 7.34 -9.40
N GLY A 713 -15.41 7.63 -8.12
CA GLY A 713 -15.85 8.88 -7.55
C GLY A 713 -17.38 8.91 -7.46
N SER A 714 -18.00 9.79 -8.24
CA SER A 714 -19.33 10.38 -7.95
C SER A 714 -20.54 9.54 -8.33
N HIS A 715 -20.35 8.39 -8.99
CA HIS A 715 -21.44 7.52 -9.41
C HIS A 715 -21.18 6.07 -8.96
N LYS A 716 -22.27 5.30 -8.86
CA LYS A 716 -22.19 3.86 -8.56
C LYS A 716 -21.40 3.16 -9.67
N PRO A 717 -20.36 2.35 -9.36
CA PRO A 717 -19.61 1.60 -10.35
C PRO A 717 -20.49 0.82 -11.33
N VAL A 718 -20.21 0.99 -12.62
CA VAL A 718 -20.91 0.39 -13.75
C VAL A 718 -19.96 -0.51 -14.52
N GLY A 719 -20.28 -1.80 -14.58
CA GLY A 719 -19.48 -2.78 -15.30
C GLY A 719 -19.34 -4.09 -14.51
N PRO A 720 -18.63 -5.07 -15.08
CA PRO A 720 -18.33 -6.33 -14.40
C PRO A 720 -17.13 -6.18 -13.44
N ASP A 721 -17.13 -7.00 -12.39
CA ASP A 721 -16.08 -7.05 -11.36
C ASP A 721 -14.71 -7.51 -11.87
N LYS A 722 -14.71 -8.28 -12.96
CA LYS A 722 -13.52 -8.73 -13.68
C LYS A 722 -13.62 -8.25 -15.14
N PRO A 723 -12.49 -8.03 -15.83
CA PRO A 723 -12.50 -7.67 -17.24
C PRO A 723 -13.33 -8.64 -18.10
N GLU A 724 -14.38 -8.12 -18.73
CA GLU A 724 -15.21 -8.85 -19.69
C GLU A 724 -14.82 -8.41 -21.10
N TYR A 725 -14.56 -9.37 -21.96
CA TYR A 725 -14.03 -9.14 -23.30
C TYR A 725 -15.12 -9.34 -24.35
N TRP A 726 -15.15 -8.45 -25.34
CA TRP A 726 -16.16 -8.41 -26.38
C TRP A 726 -15.49 -8.39 -27.76
N LEU A 727 -16.04 -9.17 -28.69
CA LEU A 727 -15.61 -9.22 -30.08
C LEU A 727 -16.63 -8.49 -30.96
N VAL A 728 -16.24 -7.34 -31.52
CA VAL A 728 -17.10 -6.46 -32.34
C VAL A 728 -16.74 -6.60 -33.81
N ASN A 729 -17.69 -7.01 -34.66
CA ASN A 729 -17.49 -7.08 -36.10
C ASN A 729 -17.21 -5.68 -36.68
N ALA A 730 -16.11 -5.53 -37.43
CA ALA A 730 -15.68 -4.23 -37.94
C ALA A 730 -16.63 -3.60 -38.98
N GLU A 731 -17.37 -4.41 -39.74
CA GLU A 731 -18.23 -3.96 -40.84
C GLU A 731 -19.71 -3.86 -40.46
N THR A 732 -20.21 -4.75 -39.59
CA THR A 732 -21.61 -4.71 -39.12
C THR A 732 -21.79 -4.01 -37.78
N GLY A 733 -20.77 -3.99 -36.91
CA GLY A 733 -20.90 -3.53 -35.52
C GLY A 733 -21.56 -4.56 -34.59
N GLN A 734 -21.86 -5.77 -35.07
CA GLN A 734 -22.38 -6.84 -34.21
C GLN A 734 -21.34 -7.24 -33.16
N ALA A 735 -21.72 -7.18 -31.88
CA ALA A 735 -20.86 -7.49 -30.75
C ALA A 735 -21.34 -8.74 -30.02
N ASN A 736 -20.41 -9.53 -29.48
CA ASN A 736 -20.69 -10.66 -28.60
C ASN A 736 -19.59 -10.77 -27.53
N ILE A 737 -19.92 -11.29 -26.35
CA ILE A 737 -18.92 -11.64 -25.33
C ILE A 737 -17.99 -12.73 -25.88
N ALA A 738 -16.69 -12.60 -25.66
CA ALA A 738 -15.70 -13.61 -25.99
C ALA A 738 -15.76 -14.76 -24.97
N SER A 739 -16.14 -15.95 -25.43
CA SER A 739 -16.12 -17.20 -24.65
C SER A 739 -14.87 -18.05 -24.90
N GLU A 740 -13.91 -17.51 -25.67
CA GLU A 740 -12.72 -18.16 -26.21
C GLU A 740 -11.43 -17.54 -25.65
N GLU A 741 -10.26 -18.16 -25.89
CA GLU A 741 -9.00 -17.67 -25.33
C GLU A 741 -8.50 -16.42 -26.08
N ILE A 742 -8.71 -15.25 -25.48
CA ILE A 742 -8.37 -13.95 -26.07
C ILE A 742 -7.09 -13.32 -25.49
N ARG A 743 -6.50 -13.87 -24.42
CA ARG A 743 -5.38 -13.23 -23.71
C ARG A 743 -4.15 -13.00 -24.60
N PRO A 744 -3.79 -13.89 -25.56
CA PRO A 744 -2.72 -13.60 -26.52
C PRO A 744 -2.91 -12.27 -27.29
N PHE A 745 -4.15 -11.85 -27.57
CA PHE A 745 -4.43 -10.55 -28.22
C PHE A 745 -4.28 -9.36 -27.27
N THR A 746 -4.59 -9.51 -25.98
CA THR A 746 -4.37 -8.47 -24.96
C THR A 746 -2.88 -8.27 -24.66
N HIS A 747 -2.06 -9.28 -24.95
CA HIS A 747 -0.61 -9.23 -24.84
C HIS A 747 0.07 -8.44 -26.00
N VAL A 748 -0.65 -7.90 -26.98
CA VAL A 748 -0.04 -7.13 -28.09
C VAL A 748 0.25 -5.68 -27.64
N GLY A 749 1.45 -5.18 -27.93
CA GLY A 749 1.85 -3.84 -27.49
C GLY A 749 3.22 -3.40 -28.00
N SER A 750 4.32 -4.01 -27.52
CA SER A 750 5.67 -3.68 -28.00
C SER A 750 6.02 -4.28 -29.37
N ARG A 751 5.30 -5.33 -29.79
CA ARG A 751 5.33 -5.96 -31.12
C ARG A 751 4.02 -6.76 -31.36
N PRO A 752 3.69 -7.17 -32.59
CA PRO A 752 2.68 -8.20 -32.85
C PRO A 752 3.08 -9.55 -32.23
N LEU A 753 2.13 -10.48 -32.15
CA LEU A 753 2.41 -11.89 -31.87
C LEU A 753 3.37 -12.47 -32.92
N GLN A 754 4.25 -13.38 -32.50
CA GLN A 754 5.25 -13.97 -33.39
C GLN A 754 4.59 -15.11 -34.19
N SER A 755 4.68 -15.10 -35.52
CA SER A 755 4.15 -16.20 -36.33
C SER A 755 4.92 -17.50 -36.10
N THR A 756 4.21 -18.62 -36.17
CA THR A 756 4.79 -19.98 -36.22
C THR A 756 5.26 -20.40 -37.61
N GLY A 757 4.92 -19.63 -38.65
CA GLY A 757 4.97 -20.05 -40.06
C GLY A 757 3.68 -20.72 -40.55
N GLY A 758 2.81 -21.18 -39.64
CA GLY A 758 1.47 -21.68 -39.97
C GLY A 758 0.47 -20.55 -40.25
N LEU A 759 -0.50 -20.81 -41.12
CA LEU A 759 -1.58 -19.86 -41.45
C LEU A 759 -2.40 -19.53 -40.18
N ASN A 760 -2.51 -18.23 -39.84
CA ASN A 760 -3.15 -17.70 -38.63
C ASN A 760 -2.56 -18.21 -37.29
N GLN A 761 -1.43 -18.92 -37.30
CA GLN A 761 -0.87 -19.53 -36.08
C GLN A 761 0.32 -18.75 -35.53
N TYR A 762 0.23 -18.43 -34.24
CA TYR A 762 1.19 -17.60 -33.52
C TYR A 762 1.73 -18.29 -32.28
N TRP A 763 2.96 -17.95 -31.90
CA TRP A 763 3.52 -18.29 -30.60
C TRP A 763 2.93 -17.36 -29.53
N ALA A 764 2.41 -17.95 -28.45
CA ALA A 764 1.84 -17.24 -27.34
C ALA A 764 2.36 -17.78 -26.00
N ALA A 765 2.37 -16.92 -24.99
CA ALA A 765 2.59 -17.28 -23.60
C ALA A 765 1.40 -16.79 -22.76
N ILE A 766 0.84 -17.69 -21.97
CA ILE A 766 -0.39 -17.47 -21.20
C ILE A 766 -0.10 -17.73 -19.72
N PRO A 767 -0.12 -16.69 -18.86
CA PRO A 767 0.11 -16.85 -17.43
C PRO A 767 -1.06 -17.62 -16.79
N ASN A 768 -0.75 -18.51 -15.85
CA ASN A 768 -1.78 -19.22 -15.10
C ASN A 768 -2.22 -18.36 -13.91
N GLU A 769 -3.37 -17.70 -14.05
CA GLU A 769 -3.94 -16.77 -13.04
C GLU A 769 -4.37 -17.46 -11.73
N LEU A 770 -4.58 -18.78 -11.75
CA LEU A 770 -5.01 -19.57 -10.58
C LEU A 770 -3.93 -20.56 -10.13
N GLY A 771 -2.76 -20.56 -10.76
CA GLY A 771 -1.72 -21.56 -10.55
C GLY A 771 -0.32 -20.96 -10.59
N ASN A 772 0.67 -21.85 -10.56
CA ASN A 772 2.07 -21.45 -10.64
C ASN A 772 2.54 -21.53 -12.10
N GLY A 773 3.26 -20.50 -12.58
CA GLY A 773 3.91 -20.52 -13.90
C GLY A 773 3.08 -20.01 -15.09
N THR A 774 3.67 -20.16 -16.27
CA THR A 774 3.16 -19.70 -17.57
C THR A 774 3.25 -20.81 -18.61
N ASP A 775 2.19 -21.01 -19.38
CA ASP A 775 2.19 -21.96 -20.50
C ASP A 775 2.62 -21.28 -21.80
N ILE A 776 3.56 -21.89 -22.53
CA ILE A 776 3.99 -21.47 -23.86
C ILE A 776 3.45 -22.46 -24.89
N GLY A 777 2.88 -21.95 -25.98
CA GLY A 777 2.19 -22.79 -26.95
C GLY A 777 1.88 -22.10 -28.27
N ARG A 778 1.13 -22.81 -29.11
CA ARG A 778 0.62 -22.32 -30.39
C ARG A 778 -0.80 -21.81 -30.22
N PHE A 779 -1.08 -20.67 -30.81
CA PHE A 779 -2.38 -19.99 -30.77
C PHE A 779 -2.89 -19.76 -32.19
N ASP A 780 -4.07 -20.29 -32.51
CA ASP A 780 -4.76 -20.02 -33.77
C ASP A 780 -5.63 -18.77 -33.61
N ALA A 781 -5.28 -17.68 -34.30
CA ALA A 781 -5.99 -16.41 -34.17
C ALA A 781 -7.38 -16.40 -34.84
N ARG A 782 -7.70 -17.38 -35.69
CA ARG A 782 -9.03 -17.49 -36.32
C ARG A 782 -10.01 -18.22 -35.41
N SER A 783 -9.58 -19.29 -34.73
CA SER A 783 -10.43 -20.09 -33.83
C SER A 783 -10.25 -19.76 -32.34
N SER A 784 -9.32 -18.87 -32.01
CA SER A 784 -8.92 -18.52 -30.64
C SER A 784 -8.59 -19.75 -29.77
N GLN A 785 -8.00 -20.78 -30.40
CA GLN A 785 -7.58 -22.01 -29.72
C GLN A 785 -6.11 -21.93 -29.34
N PHE A 786 -5.80 -22.17 -28.07
CA PHE A 786 -4.44 -22.31 -27.56
C PHE A 786 -4.10 -23.78 -27.31
N THR A 787 -2.98 -24.23 -27.86
CA THR A 787 -2.38 -25.54 -27.59
C THR A 787 -1.08 -25.32 -26.83
N SER A 788 -1.10 -25.57 -25.52
CA SER A 788 0.12 -25.56 -24.69
C SER A 788 1.11 -26.63 -25.17
N LEU A 789 2.39 -26.27 -25.24
CA LEU A 789 3.48 -27.20 -25.55
C LEU A 789 4.47 -27.32 -24.38
N LEU A 790 4.75 -26.22 -23.68
CA LEU A 790 5.70 -26.17 -22.57
C LEU A 790 5.12 -25.39 -21.39
N HIS A 791 5.04 -26.03 -20.23
CA HIS A 791 4.78 -25.34 -18.97
C HIS A 791 6.09 -24.82 -18.36
N VAL A 792 6.12 -23.53 -18.02
CA VAL A 792 7.27 -22.88 -17.37
C VAL A 792 6.87 -22.52 -15.92
N PRO A 793 7.27 -23.30 -14.90
CA PRO A 793 6.85 -23.07 -13.52
C PRO A 793 7.48 -21.80 -12.92
N ALA A 794 6.92 -21.30 -11.81
CA ALA A 794 7.37 -20.12 -11.05
C ALA A 794 7.34 -18.75 -11.77
N LEU A 795 7.54 -18.72 -13.09
CA LEU A 795 7.56 -17.49 -13.88
C LEU A 795 6.15 -17.10 -14.34
N GLN A 796 5.72 -15.88 -14.01
CA GLN A 796 4.51 -15.25 -14.56
C GLN A 796 4.91 -14.22 -15.63
N PHE A 797 4.59 -14.50 -16.91
CA PHE A 797 4.89 -13.61 -18.05
C PHE A 797 3.87 -13.78 -19.18
N ASN A 798 3.95 -12.90 -20.18
CA ASN A 798 3.00 -12.85 -21.30
C ASN A 798 3.69 -12.98 -22.67
N SER A 799 2.92 -13.00 -23.75
CA SER A 799 3.41 -13.23 -25.12
C SER A 799 4.47 -12.23 -25.63
N GLN A 800 4.69 -11.08 -24.99
CA GLN A 800 5.77 -10.14 -25.36
C GLN A 800 7.14 -10.55 -24.82
N ALA A 801 7.16 -11.33 -23.73
CA ALA A 801 8.37 -11.75 -23.04
C ALA A 801 9.09 -12.90 -23.75
N ILE A 802 8.44 -13.59 -24.68
CA ILE A 802 9.01 -14.74 -25.40
C ILE A 802 9.56 -14.39 -26.78
N TRP A 803 10.47 -15.20 -27.28
CA TRP A 803 10.81 -15.31 -28.70
C TRP A 803 11.17 -16.76 -29.03
N VAL A 804 10.54 -17.36 -30.03
CA VAL A 804 10.75 -18.76 -30.40
C VAL A 804 11.60 -18.85 -31.66
N ASP A 805 12.76 -19.49 -31.57
CA ASP A 805 13.58 -19.91 -32.70
C ASP A 805 13.29 -21.38 -32.97
N ALA A 806 12.23 -21.63 -33.74
CA ALA A 806 11.75 -22.98 -34.03
C ALA A 806 12.78 -23.84 -34.80
N PRO A 807 13.52 -23.32 -35.80
CA PRO A 807 14.62 -24.06 -36.44
C PRO A 807 15.73 -24.50 -35.47
N ALA A 808 16.02 -23.70 -34.43
CA ALA A 808 16.98 -24.04 -33.39
C ALA A 808 16.35 -24.72 -32.15
N MET A 809 15.08 -25.15 -32.22
CA MET A 809 14.31 -25.74 -31.12
C MET A 809 14.49 -24.99 -29.78
N SER A 810 14.48 -23.65 -29.84
CA SER A 810 14.84 -22.79 -28.70
C SER A 810 13.77 -21.75 -28.40
N ILE A 811 13.47 -21.56 -27.13
CA ILE A 811 12.58 -20.52 -26.61
C ILE A 811 13.41 -19.58 -25.75
N TYR A 812 13.41 -18.30 -26.09
CA TYR A 812 14.04 -17.23 -25.32
C TYR A 812 12.97 -16.51 -24.49
N ILE A 813 13.24 -16.25 -23.21
CA ILE A 813 12.28 -15.64 -22.26
C ILE A 813 12.97 -14.47 -21.56
N THR A 814 12.38 -13.27 -21.65
CA THR A 814 12.83 -12.09 -20.91
C THR A 814 12.03 -11.96 -19.61
N TYR A 815 12.67 -12.21 -18.47
CA TYR A 815 12.00 -12.20 -17.16
C TYR A 815 12.77 -11.38 -16.14
N LYS A 816 12.09 -10.41 -15.48
CA LYS A 816 12.65 -9.55 -14.42
C LYS A 816 14.09 -9.06 -14.73
N SER A 817 14.26 -8.48 -15.93
CA SER A 817 15.52 -7.94 -16.51
C SER A 817 16.52 -8.95 -17.08
N HIS A 818 16.27 -10.26 -17.00
CA HIS A 818 17.18 -11.31 -17.50
C HIS A 818 16.75 -11.87 -18.86
N LEU A 819 17.69 -12.49 -19.58
CA LEU A 819 17.41 -13.38 -20.71
C LEU A 819 17.64 -14.83 -20.29
N LEU A 820 16.60 -15.65 -20.43
CA LEU A 820 16.60 -17.08 -20.19
C LEU A 820 16.41 -17.82 -21.52
N ARG A 821 16.86 -19.06 -21.61
CA ARG A 821 16.56 -20.00 -22.71
C ARG A 821 15.93 -21.26 -22.14
N ALA A 822 15.05 -21.89 -22.90
CA ALA A 822 14.60 -23.28 -22.73
C ALA A 822 14.51 -23.96 -24.10
N SER A 823 14.45 -25.28 -24.14
CA SER A 823 14.16 -26.03 -25.37
C SER A 823 12.67 -25.94 -25.71
N LEU A 824 12.38 -25.84 -27.01
CA LEU A 824 11.06 -26.15 -27.56
C LEU A 824 10.89 -27.69 -27.53
N PRO A 825 9.77 -28.24 -27.02
CA PRO A 825 9.49 -29.68 -27.04
C PRO A 825 9.28 -30.26 -28.44
#